data_AF-A0A9X3X388-F1
#
_entry.id   AF-A0A9X3X388-F1
#
_cell.length_a   1.000
_cell.length_b   1.000
_cell.length_c   1.000
_cell.angle_alpha   90.00
_cell.angle_beta   90.00
_cell.angle_gamma   90.00
#
_symmetry.space_group_name_H-M   'P 1'
#
loop_
_entity.id
_entity.type
_entity.pdbx_description
1 polymer ?
#
loop_
_entity_poly.entity_id
_entity_poly.type
_entity_poly.pdbx_seq_one_letter_code
_entity_poly.pdbx_strand_id
1 'polypeptide(L)'
;MLQRSRLGIVLVSALGTAVLTAACGGGGSTGLAGGTSSNGSGGAGGSNSGGNGGIGGDGGDIFVGSSSGVGGSGGSQTQGFDVLPSAPQEITVVAGQNTPTVTYTSYLDGNPISAGWSVDRGEIGSITAGPTSTATFTPKGTAGGVVRVRAGLNGQVLERNLLVKLTSQQNGADPNNPAQQGQIATTIPQLTEGGGVGGVGGEGLGVGVDNPVVVAALDAPSSNGQAEGLKFIYPYDRTVWPRGMTAPLLQWDSTLGSVDAIKIELSTTSGSFSWKGTFAKPQILVQTGGSFIRHPIPQDIWAMATNTAGGKTLDGSPDQLVVRLTVAKGEVAYGPIQETWTVAPGRLSGAIYYISYGTKLAKNLTGAVGGDGMFGGAVLSIKVGDTAPKLTAGKSGSEAECRVCHSVAADGSRLVATSNGGSIPWAYDIAPDMVTEKSLPNGSSFPGITPDGALALTTVGQLVSLANGTVQPVSGLNGVSTNVGTPSFSPDGKRVVFNPMASASITNPRQKLVLMDFDAATNAFANPLVVVDNTGQPAETRPGWAAFFPDGKTVVYHQQTAAGVDGNTLGDLRTRKGAKAYIAMVRDDGGAPVPLDQLNGKDAGNVYLPKLAQPVAMTCTGDGTQVGGINADHGDDVNLNYEPTVNPIASGGYAWVVFTSRRMYGNVATIPPFCSDPRGVNLFTNITPKKLWVAAVDLNSPAGVDGSHPAFYLPAQELLAGNARGFWVQEPCRADGAGCESGDQCCNGYCSPDPMGSGALVCGDTPPNGMCSNEGDKCTTAADCCSPDNICLNGFCTLDGPK
;
A
#
# COMPACT_ATOMS: atom_id res chain seq x y z
N MET A 1 15.56 -51.24 47.67
CA MET A 1 15.00 -51.75 48.94
C MET A 1 14.01 -50.73 49.48
N LEU A 2 12.85 -51.25 49.93
CA LEU A 2 11.81 -50.64 50.77
C LEU A 2 10.79 -49.65 50.15
N GLN A 3 9.60 -50.23 49.93
CA GLN A 3 8.27 -49.65 49.72
C GLN A 3 7.68 -49.02 51.00
N ARG A 4 6.66 -48.15 50.84
CA ARG A 4 5.26 -48.19 51.39
C ARG A 4 4.67 -46.77 51.38
N SER A 5 3.63 -46.40 50.63
CA SER A 5 2.20 -46.83 50.56
C SER A 5 1.32 -46.33 51.73
N ARG A 6 0.27 -45.56 51.39
CA ARG A 6 -1.12 -45.48 51.93
C ARG A 6 -1.87 -44.39 51.13
N LEU A 7 -2.74 -44.67 50.16
CA LEU A 7 -4.10 -45.24 50.14
C LEU A 7 -5.17 -44.39 50.86
N GLY A 8 -6.18 -43.95 50.09
CA GLY A 8 -7.42 -43.32 50.54
C GLY A 8 -8.40 -43.11 49.38
N ILE A 9 -9.23 -44.12 49.12
CA ILE A 9 -10.33 -44.20 48.14
C ILE A 9 -11.62 -43.63 48.77
N VAL A 10 -12.46 -42.88 48.02
CA VAL A 10 -13.92 -43.08 47.93
C VAL A 10 -14.46 -42.50 46.61
N LEU A 11 -15.14 -43.36 45.85
CA LEU A 11 -15.96 -43.14 44.66
C LEU A 11 -17.43 -43.20 45.10
N VAL A 12 -18.34 -42.31 44.64
CA VAL A 12 -19.74 -42.66 44.30
C VAL A 12 -20.30 -41.64 43.29
N SER A 13 -20.68 -42.18 42.14
CA SER A 13 -21.49 -41.62 41.06
C SER A 13 -23.00 -41.79 41.33
N ALA A 14 -23.83 -40.87 40.83
CA ALA A 14 -25.25 -41.14 40.56
C ALA A 14 -25.78 -40.33 39.35
N LEU A 15 -26.24 -41.07 38.34
CA LEU A 15 -27.02 -40.61 37.18
C LEU A 15 -28.47 -40.25 37.58
N GLY A 16 -29.11 -39.41 36.78
CA GLY A 16 -30.56 -39.26 36.73
C GLY A 16 -31.03 -38.40 35.55
N THR A 17 -31.36 -39.06 34.43
CA THR A 17 -32.02 -38.52 33.24
C THR A 17 -33.55 -38.64 33.31
N ALA A 18 -34.29 -37.63 32.85
CA ALA A 18 -35.58 -37.71 32.11
C ALA A 18 -36.19 -36.29 32.02
N VAL A 19 -37.09 -35.87 31.11
CA VAL A 19 -37.28 -35.97 29.64
C VAL A 19 -38.67 -35.30 29.36
N LEU A 20 -38.74 -34.50 28.28
CA LEU A 20 -39.90 -34.14 27.42
C LEU A 20 -40.98 -33.07 27.79
N THR A 21 -41.24 -32.27 26.74
CA THR A 21 -42.51 -31.68 26.20
C THR A 21 -43.05 -30.30 26.63
N ALA A 22 -42.86 -29.34 25.72
CA ALA A 22 -43.83 -28.49 25.01
C ALA A 22 -45.26 -28.24 25.58
N ALA A 23 -45.70 -26.97 25.62
CA ALA A 23 -46.70 -26.38 24.71
C ALA A 23 -47.38 -25.10 25.24
N CYS A 24 -47.43 -24.07 24.39
CA CYS A 24 -48.55 -23.18 24.00
C CYS A 24 -49.38 -22.33 25.00
N GLY A 25 -49.53 -21.05 24.61
CA GLY A 25 -50.79 -20.26 24.60
C GLY A 25 -51.15 -19.54 25.90
N GLY A 26 -51.63 -18.30 25.96
CA GLY A 26 -52.16 -17.27 25.04
C GLY A 26 -52.45 -16.03 25.95
N GLY A 27 -52.92 -14.85 25.55
CA GLY A 27 -53.62 -14.34 24.38
C GLY A 27 -54.59 -13.23 24.86
N GLY A 28 -54.87 -12.23 24.00
CA GLY A 28 -56.00 -11.29 24.09
C GLY A 28 -55.60 -9.81 24.34
N SER A 29 -55.52 -8.92 23.33
CA SER A 29 -56.56 -8.22 22.51
C SER A 29 -57.28 -7.09 23.28
N THR A 30 -57.37 -5.84 22.81
CA THR A 30 -58.19 -5.25 21.71
C THR A 30 -57.70 -3.81 21.42
N GLY A 31 -57.95 -3.08 20.31
CA GLY A 31 -58.68 -3.28 19.05
C GLY A 31 -58.76 -1.96 18.22
N LEU A 32 -58.88 -2.12 16.89
CA LEU A 32 -59.63 -1.32 15.87
C LEU A 32 -59.20 0.10 15.42
N ALA A 33 -58.80 0.20 14.14
CA ALA A 33 -59.46 0.89 12.99
C ALA A 33 -58.42 0.95 11.83
N GLY A 34 -58.65 0.63 10.55
CA GLY A 34 -59.86 0.50 9.74
C GLY A 34 -59.78 1.51 8.58
N GLY A 35 -59.47 1.07 7.35
CA GLY A 35 -59.61 1.94 6.16
C GLY A 35 -58.85 1.50 4.90
N THR A 36 -59.50 0.71 4.04
CA THR A 36 -59.14 0.48 2.63
C THR A 36 -59.81 1.51 1.72
N SER A 37 -59.13 1.98 0.66
CA SER A 37 -59.79 2.45 -0.56
C SER A 37 -58.89 2.28 -1.79
N SER A 38 -59.56 2.12 -2.93
CA SER A 38 -59.12 1.64 -4.23
C SER A 38 -58.92 2.77 -5.26
N ASN A 39 -58.44 2.36 -6.45
CA ASN A 39 -58.46 3.01 -7.77
C ASN A 39 -57.36 4.02 -8.13
N GLY A 40 -56.81 3.83 -9.35
CA GLY A 40 -55.97 4.82 -10.03
C GLY A 40 -55.15 4.28 -11.20
N SER A 41 -55.82 3.89 -12.28
CA SER A 41 -55.26 3.65 -13.62
C SER A 41 -54.51 4.86 -14.19
N GLY A 42 -53.44 4.65 -14.96
CA GLY A 42 -52.90 5.67 -15.86
C GLY A 42 -51.63 5.22 -16.58
N GLY A 43 -51.76 4.79 -17.84
CA GLY A 43 -50.63 4.56 -18.72
C GLY A 43 -50.12 5.83 -19.39
N ALA A 44 -48.86 5.82 -19.78
CA ALA A 44 -48.26 6.60 -20.87
C ALA A 44 -47.00 5.83 -21.29
N GLY A 45 -46.84 5.35 -22.53
CA GLY A 45 -47.08 6.08 -23.76
C GLY A 45 -45.79 6.77 -24.14
N GLY A 46 -44.87 6.01 -24.75
CA GLY A 46 -43.62 6.53 -25.27
C GLY A 46 -43.88 7.61 -26.33
N SER A 47 -43.06 8.64 -26.34
CA SER A 47 -42.94 9.55 -27.47
C SER A 47 -41.54 10.16 -27.49
N ASN A 48 -40.94 9.96 -28.66
CA ASN A 48 -39.67 10.45 -29.15
C ASN A 48 -39.74 11.98 -29.32
N SER A 49 -38.74 12.70 -28.85
CA SER A 49 -38.34 14.06 -29.29
C SER A 49 -37.04 14.38 -28.52
N GLY A 50 -35.87 14.56 -29.11
CA GLY A 50 -35.56 15.36 -30.30
C GLY A 50 -35.31 16.80 -29.85
N GLY A 51 -34.08 17.14 -29.44
CA GLY A 51 -33.75 18.49 -29.00
C GLY A 51 -32.32 18.67 -28.48
N ASN A 52 -31.44 19.11 -29.38
CA ASN A 52 -30.10 19.67 -29.20
C ASN A 52 -29.81 20.39 -27.86
N GLY A 53 -28.63 20.15 -27.28
CA GLY A 53 -28.05 20.94 -26.19
C GLY A 53 -26.60 20.56 -25.94
N GLY A 54 -25.69 21.54 -26.03
CA GLY A 54 -24.23 21.39 -26.17
C GLY A 54 -23.54 20.49 -25.14
N ILE A 55 -22.65 19.65 -25.65
CA ILE A 55 -21.73 18.80 -24.89
C ILE A 55 -20.44 19.62 -24.70
N GLY A 56 -20.21 20.08 -23.47
CA GLY A 56 -18.88 20.45 -23.00
C GLY A 56 -18.41 19.32 -22.07
N GLY A 57 -17.27 18.71 -22.36
CA GLY A 57 -16.74 17.61 -21.58
C GLY A 57 -15.28 17.35 -21.92
N ASP A 58 -14.44 17.48 -20.89
CA ASP A 58 -13.01 17.25 -20.87
C ASP A 58 -12.65 15.76 -20.98
N GLY A 59 -11.47 15.49 -21.55
CA GLY A 59 -10.64 14.35 -21.13
C GLY A 59 -10.80 13.03 -21.87
N GLY A 60 -11.00 13.04 -23.20
CA GLY A 60 -10.88 11.85 -24.06
C GLY A 60 -10.88 12.23 -25.53
N ASP A 61 -10.00 11.63 -26.33
CA ASP A 61 -9.76 11.97 -27.74
C ASP A 61 -11.03 11.86 -28.61
N ILE A 62 -11.81 12.95 -28.74
CA ILE A 62 -12.85 13.06 -29.78
C ILE A 62 -12.27 13.79 -30.99
N PHE A 63 -11.76 13.00 -31.94
CA PHE A 63 -11.57 13.44 -33.31
C PHE A 63 -12.12 12.37 -34.29
N VAL A 64 -13.44 12.18 -34.35
CA VAL A 64 -14.05 11.36 -35.42
C VAL A 64 -15.26 12.05 -36.04
N GLY A 65 -15.12 12.39 -37.33
CA GLY A 65 -16.24 12.65 -38.23
C GLY A 65 -16.82 11.34 -38.76
N SER A 66 -18.14 11.33 -38.97
CA SER A 66 -18.95 10.16 -39.35
C SER A 66 -18.38 9.34 -40.52
N SER A 67 -18.13 8.05 -40.30
CA SER A 67 -17.75 7.10 -41.35
C SER A 67 -18.98 6.48 -42.00
N SER A 68 -19.35 6.96 -43.19
CA SER A 68 -20.02 6.15 -44.19
C SER A 68 -18.94 5.53 -45.08
N GLY A 69 -18.83 4.20 -45.05
CA GLY A 69 -17.69 3.48 -45.62
C GLY A 69 -17.51 3.61 -47.13
N VAL A 70 -16.26 3.82 -47.55
CA VAL A 70 -15.63 3.22 -48.74
C VAL A 70 -14.12 3.14 -48.45
N GLY A 71 -13.51 1.97 -48.66
CA GLY A 71 -12.08 1.77 -48.51
C GLY A 71 -11.26 2.60 -49.51
N GLY A 72 -10.23 3.27 -49.01
CA GLY A 72 -9.27 4.02 -49.81
C GLY A 72 -8.09 4.49 -48.95
N SER A 73 -6.95 3.83 -49.10
CA SER A 73 -5.67 4.22 -48.50
C SER A 73 -5.21 5.56 -49.07
N GLY A 74 -5.00 6.57 -48.22
CA GLY A 74 -4.46 7.87 -48.61
C GLY A 74 -4.92 9.01 -47.70
N GLY A 75 -4.43 9.08 -46.46
CA GLY A 75 -4.62 10.25 -45.61
C GLY A 75 -3.86 11.45 -46.18
N SER A 76 -4.58 12.39 -46.80
CA SER A 76 -4.03 13.67 -47.23
C SER A 76 -3.67 14.49 -46.00
N GLN A 77 -2.38 14.75 -45.75
CA GLN A 77 -1.98 15.70 -44.72
C GLN A 77 -2.51 17.09 -45.08
N THR A 78 -3.17 17.76 -44.14
CA THR A 78 -3.61 19.14 -44.30
C THR A 78 -2.37 20.03 -44.25
N GLN A 79 -1.84 20.37 -45.43
CA GLN A 79 -0.71 21.28 -45.55
C GLN A 79 -1.09 22.63 -44.91
N GLY A 80 -0.20 23.20 -44.11
CA GLY A 80 -0.40 24.52 -43.51
C GLY A 80 -1.18 24.58 -42.18
N PHE A 81 -1.57 23.45 -41.56
CA PHE A 81 -2.13 23.45 -40.20
C PHE A 81 -1.04 23.73 -39.15
N ASP A 82 -1.21 24.80 -38.36
CA ASP A 82 -0.26 25.21 -37.33
C ASP A 82 -0.99 25.69 -36.06
N VAL A 83 -0.28 25.68 -34.93
CA VAL A 83 -0.75 26.22 -33.64
C VAL A 83 0.31 27.14 -33.06
N LEU A 84 -0.10 28.35 -32.71
CA LEU A 84 0.73 29.33 -32.03
C LEU A 84 0.29 29.52 -30.57
N PRO A 85 1.22 29.80 -29.63
CA PRO A 85 2.67 29.87 -29.84
C PRO A 85 3.31 28.50 -30.15
N SER A 86 4.31 28.48 -31.03
CA SER A 86 4.98 27.25 -31.47
C SER A 86 6.13 26.82 -30.54
N ALA A 87 6.78 27.78 -29.88
CA ALA A 87 7.80 27.51 -28.88
C ALA A 87 7.15 26.95 -27.60
N PRO A 88 7.80 26.00 -26.89
CA PRO A 88 7.35 25.55 -25.58
C PRO A 88 7.10 26.72 -24.64
N GLN A 89 5.95 26.71 -23.98
CA GLN A 89 5.58 27.76 -23.04
C GLN A 89 5.92 27.35 -21.61
N GLU A 90 6.09 28.34 -20.74
CA GLU A 90 6.31 28.14 -19.31
C GLU A 90 5.46 29.14 -18.52
N ILE A 91 4.77 28.67 -17.49
CA ILE A 91 4.01 29.51 -16.57
C ILE A 91 4.29 29.15 -15.12
N THR A 92 4.34 30.15 -14.25
CA THR A 92 4.49 29.95 -12.80
C THR A 92 3.15 30.21 -12.10
N VAL A 93 2.70 29.21 -11.35
CA VAL A 93 1.50 29.24 -10.52
C VAL A 93 1.93 29.30 -9.05
N VAL A 94 1.44 30.28 -8.32
CA VAL A 94 1.60 30.33 -6.85
C VAL A 94 0.37 29.64 -6.24
N ALA A 95 0.60 28.59 -5.46
CA ALA A 95 -0.49 27.80 -4.87
C ALA A 95 -1.42 28.70 -4.04
N GLY A 96 -2.73 28.52 -4.19
CA GLY A 96 -3.76 29.33 -3.52
C GLY A 96 -3.94 30.74 -4.07
N GLN A 97 -3.26 31.12 -5.16
CA GLN A 97 -3.44 32.40 -5.84
C GLN A 97 -4.07 32.22 -7.23
N ASN A 98 -4.48 33.33 -7.85
CA ASN A 98 -4.99 33.33 -9.23
C ASN A 98 -3.95 32.75 -10.18
N THR A 99 -4.38 31.83 -11.06
CA THR A 99 -3.49 31.13 -11.97
C THR A 99 -3.36 31.90 -13.29
N PRO A 100 -2.14 32.13 -13.81
CA PRO A 100 -1.97 32.67 -15.16
C PRO A 100 -2.46 31.68 -16.20
N THR A 101 -2.96 32.18 -17.33
CA THR A 101 -3.44 31.36 -18.45
C THR A 101 -2.56 31.50 -19.69
N VAL A 102 -2.62 30.52 -20.59
CA VAL A 102 -1.94 30.57 -21.89
C VAL A 102 -2.97 30.39 -22.99
N THR A 103 -2.97 31.29 -23.95
CA THR A 103 -3.87 31.24 -25.10
C THR A 103 -3.16 30.65 -26.30
N TYR A 104 -3.79 29.67 -26.93
CA TYR A 104 -3.35 29.04 -28.17
C TYR A 104 -4.31 29.39 -29.30
N THR A 105 -3.79 29.57 -30.50
CA THR A 105 -4.57 29.85 -31.71
C THR A 105 -4.17 28.89 -32.82
N SER A 106 -5.16 28.25 -33.45
CA SER A 106 -4.96 27.36 -34.59
C SER A 106 -5.10 28.10 -35.91
N TYR A 107 -4.22 27.78 -36.87
CA TYR A 107 -4.15 28.37 -38.20
C TYR A 107 -4.17 27.29 -39.28
N LEU A 108 -4.77 27.58 -40.43
CA LEU A 108 -4.63 26.82 -41.67
C LEU A 108 -4.18 27.80 -42.76
N ASP A 109 -3.02 27.54 -43.36
CA ASP A 109 -2.40 28.40 -44.36
C ASP A 109 -2.28 29.87 -43.89
N GLY A 110 -1.96 30.05 -42.60
CA GLY A 110 -1.79 31.37 -41.97
C GLY A 110 -3.08 32.09 -41.57
N ASN A 111 -4.26 31.50 -41.79
CA ASN A 111 -5.55 32.07 -41.36
C ASN A 111 -6.10 31.34 -40.13
N PRO A 112 -6.62 32.02 -39.10
CA PRO A 112 -7.23 31.37 -37.95
C PRO A 112 -8.36 30.40 -38.36
N ILE A 113 -8.34 29.19 -37.83
CA ILE A 113 -9.30 28.13 -38.13
C ILE A 113 -9.81 27.48 -36.86
N SER A 114 -11.08 27.09 -36.79
CA SER A 114 -11.61 26.36 -35.64
C SER A 114 -11.06 24.93 -35.58
N ALA A 115 -10.51 24.56 -34.42
CA ALA A 115 -10.03 23.21 -34.13
C ALA A 115 -10.70 22.66 -32.86
N GLY A 116 -10.69 21.33 -32.69
CA GLY A 116 -10.96 20.70 -31.40
C GLY A 116 -9.71 20.76 -30.53
N TRP A 117 -9.88 20.97 -29.23
CA TRP A 117 -8.79 21.17 -28.29
C TRP A 117 -8.86 20.17 -27.14
N SER A 118 -7.71 19.64 -26.74
CA SER A 118 -7.59 18.75 -25.57
C SER A 118 -6.21 18.89 -24.92
N VAL A 119 -6.05 18.27 -23.76
CA VAL A 119 -4.77 18.13 -23.05
C VAL A 119 -4.59 16.68 -22.63
N ASP A 120 -3.34 16.24 -22.52
CA ASP A 120 -3.01 14.88 -22.05
C ASP A 120 -2.97 14.74 -20.51
N ARG A 121 -2.84 15.87 -19.79
CA ARG A 121 -2.71 15.93 -18.32
C ARG A 121 -3.77 16.84 -17.70
N GLY A 122 -5.03 16.38 -17.71
CA GLY A 122 -6.18 17.13 -17.20
C GLY A 122 -6.12 17.44 -15.70
N GLU A 123 -5.32 16.72 -14.92
CA GLU A 123 -5.08 17.00 -13.51
C GLU A 123 -4.20 18.23 -13.27
N ILE A 124 -3.40 18.66 -14.25
CA ILE A 124 -2.56 19.87 -14.16
C ILE A 124 -3.37 21.13 -14.55
N GLY A 125 -4.21 21.01 -15.58
CA GLY A 125 -5.04 22.11 -16.07
C GLY A 125 -6.03 21.66 -17.14
N SER A 126 -6.94 22.55 -17.51
CA SER A 126 -7.92 22.33 -18.58
C SER A 126 -7.69 23.30 -19.74
N ILE A 127 -8.22 22.97 -20.92
CA ILE A 127 -8.23 23.86 -22.07
C ILE A 127 -9.66 24.07 -22.55
N THR A 128 -10.00 25.26 -23.00
CA THR A 128 -11.32 25.55 -23.58
C THR A 128 -11.64 24.56 -24.70
N ALA A 129 -12.70 23.76 -24.53
CA ALA A 129 -13.13 22.79 -25.53
C ALA A 129 -13.56 23.48 -26.84
N GLY A 130 -13.22 22.86 -27.97
CA GLY A 130 -13.59 23.32 -29.31
C GLY A 130 -14.97 22.84 -29.77
N PRO A 131 -15.39 23.21 -31.01
CA PRO A 131 -14.57 23.84 -32.03
C PRO A 131 -14.41 25.36 -31.85
N THR A 132 -13.17 25.83 -31.72
CA THR A 132 -12.83 27.27 -31.64
C THR A 132 -11.45 27.51 -32.26
N SER A 133 -11.23 28.70 -32.83
CA SER A 133 -9.92 29.08 -33.38
C SER A 133 -8.93 29.49 -32.31
N THR A 134 -9.42 29.84 -31.12
CA THR A 134 -8.61 30.22 -29.97
C THR A 134 -9.09 29.46 -28.75
N ALA A 135 -8.16 28.85 -28.01
CA ALA A 135 -8.43 28.14 -26.79
C ALA A 135 -7.47 28.56 -25.68
N THR A 136 -7.98 28.64 -24.47
CA THR A 136 -7.19 29.08 -23.31
C THR A 136 -6.96 27.92 -22.37
N PHE A 137 -5.70 27.64 -22.10
CA PHE A 137 -5.29 26.71 -21.05
C PHE A 137 -5.33 27.42 -19.69
N THR A 138 -5.98 26.78 -18.72
CA THR A 138 -6.13 27.25 -17.34
C THR A 138 -5.56 26.21 -16.37
N PRO A 139 -4.49 26.53 -15.63
CA PRO A 139 -3.96 25.65 -14.59
C PRO A 139 -4.92 25.48 -13.43
N LYS A 140 -4.99 24.28 -12.86
CA LYS A 140 -5.78 23.99 -11.64
C LYS A 140 -5.11 24.50 -10.36
N GLY A 141 -3.80 24.72 -10.38
CA GLY A 141 -3.02 25.22 -9.24
C GLY A 141 -2.76 24.19 -8.13
N THR A 142 -3.04 22.91 -8.39
CA THR A 142 -2.84 21.78 -7.46
C THR A 142 -1.74 20.81 -7.89
N ALA A 143 -1.28 20.91 -9.14
CA ALA A 143 -0.15 20.15 -9.69
C ALA A 143 0.58 20.97 -10.76
N GLY A 144 1.88 20.75 -10.89
CA GLY A 144 2.70 21.21 -12.01
C GLY A 144 3.07 20.07 -12.96
N GLY A 145 3.88 20.39 -13.96
CA GLY A 145 4.45 19.41 -14.89
C GLY A 145 4.36 19.86 -16.36
N VAL A 146 4.84 18.99 -17.25
CA VAL A 146 4.69 19.18 -18.69
C VAL A 146 3.29 18.73 -19.12
N VAL A 147 2.58 19.60 -19.83
CA VAL A 147 1.29 19.34 -20.46
C VAL A 147 1.44 19.45 -21.97
N ARG A 148 0.89 18.50 -22.72
CA ARG A 148 0.73 18.57 -24.17
C ARG A 148 -0.65 19.11 -24.50
N VAL A 149 -0.68 20.32 -25.01
CA VAL A 149 -1.87 20.94 -25.60
C VAL A 149 -2.04 20.43 -27.02
N ARG A 150 -3.19 19.84 -27.32
CA ARG A 150 -3.50 19.24 -28.62
C ARG A 150 -4.56 20.07 -29.34
N ALA A 151 -4.31 20.35 -30.61
CA ALA A 151 -5.32 20.86 -31.53
C ALA A 151 -5.55 19.83 -32.64
N GLY A 152 -6.80 19.46 -32.90
CA GLY A 152 -7.14 18.56 -33.99
C GLY A 152 -8.07 19.17 -35.02
N LEU A 153 -7.77 18.90 -36.29
CA LEU A 153 -8.48 19.37 -37.47
C LEU A 153 -8.47 18.27 -38.53
N ASN A 154 -9.64 17.85 -39.02
CA ASN A 154 -9.79 16.86 -40.11
C ASN A 154 -8.99 15.55 -39.90
N GLY A 155 -8.90 15.06 -38.66
CA GLY A 155 -8.15 13.84 -38.31
C GLY A 155 -6.64 14.04 -38.14
N GLN A 156 -6.12 15.25 -38.36
CA GLN A 156 -4.76 15.63 -38.01
C GLN A 156 -4.72 16.23 -36.61
N VAL A 157 -3.73 15.84 -35.81
CA VAL A 157 -3.48 16.38 -34.46
C VAL A 157 -2.10 17.01 -34.41
N LEU A 158 -2.01 18.18 -33.79
CA LEU A 158 -0.76 18.91 -33.57
C LEU A 158 -0.61 19.25 -32.09
N GLU A 159 0.59 19.01 -31.53
CA GLU A 159 0.86 19.14 -30.10
C GLU A 159 1.77 20.35 -29.77
N ARG A 160 1.56 20.97 -28.61
CA ARG A 160 2.41 22.03 -28.02
C ARG A 160 2.69 21.72 -26.56
N ASN A 161 3.96 21.82 -26.17
CA ASN A 161 4.38 21.60 -24.79
C ASN A 161 4.23 22.89 -23.95
N LEU A 162 3.66 22.74 -22.76
CA LEU A 162 3.56 23.76 -21.73
C LEU A 162 4.11 23.22 -20.42
N LEU A 163 5.11 23.89 -19.84
CA LEU A 163 5.57 23.60 -18.48
C LEU A 163 4.82 24.47 -17.47
N VAL A 164 4.07 23.83 -16.58
CA VAL A 164 3.44 24.49 -15.42
C VAL A 164 4.35 24.32 -14.21
N LYS A 165 4.84 25.43 -13.67
CA LYS A 165 5.64 25.48 -12.44
C LYS A 165 4.77 25.85 -11.26
N LEU A 166 4.62 24.95 -10.29
CA LEU A 166 3.86 25.20 -9.07
C LEU A 166 4.82 25.60 -7.94
N THR A 167 4.54 26.74 -7.31
CA THR A 167 5.37 27.29 -6.23
C THR A 167 4.56 27.63 -4.99
N SER A 168 5.15 27.47 -3.81
CA SER A 168 4.53 27.88 -2.55
C SER A 168 5.58 28.03 -1.44
N GLN A 169 5.23 28.72 -0.36
CA GLN A 169 6.06 28.82 0.83
C GLN A 169 5.20 28.90 2.09
N GLN A 170 5.74 28.46 3.23
CA GLN A 170 5.07 28.59 4.52
C GLN A 170 6.02 28.80 5.69
N ASN A 171 5.51 29.35 6.79
CA ASN A 171 6.20 29.44 8.08
C ASN A 171 5.31 28.85 9.17
N GLY A 172 5.67 27.67 9.68
CA GLY A 172 4.90 26.91 10.65
C GLY A 172 3.74 26.12 10.03
N ALA A 173 3.04 25.40 10.90
CA ALA A 173 1.78 24.75 10.59
C ALA A 173 0.65 25.77 10.37
N ASP A 174 -0.25 25.49 9.43
CA ASP A 174 -1.52 26.21 9.28
C ASP A 174 -2.66 25.43 9.96
N PRO A 175 -3.13 25.87 11.15
CA PRO A 175 -4.20 25.18 11.87
C PRO A 175 -5.57 25.29 11.17
N ASN A 176 -5.73 26.22 10.22
CA ASN A 176 -6.97 26.40 9.48
C ASN A 176 -7.03 25.53 8.22
N ASN A 177 -5.91 24.92 7.84
CA ASN A 177 -5.83 24.00 6.70
C ASN A 177 -6.25 22.58 7.14
N PRO A 178 -7.37 22.04 6.67
CA PRO A 178 -7.85 20.71 7.07
C PRO A 178 -6.85 19.59 6.80
N ALA A 179 -6.00 19.72 5.77
CA ALA A 179 -4.98 18.73 5.45
C ALA A 179 -3.86 18.68 6.51
N GLN A 180 -3.61 19.78 7.21
CA GLN A 180 -2.55 19.89 8.22
C GLN A 180 -3.07 19.66 9.64
N GLN A 181 -4.38 19.78 9.89
CA GLN A 181 -4.98 19.56 11.21
C GLN A 181 -4.64 18.18 11.79
N GLY A 182 -4.69 17.14 10.94
CA GLY A 182 -4.31 15.77 11.30
C GLY A 182 -2.82 15.57 11.57
N GLN A 183 -1.99 16.62 11.44
CA GLN A 183 -0.56 16.62 11.73
C GLN A 183 -0.21 17.55 12.89
N ILE A 184 -1.19 18.15 13.60
CA ILE A 184 -0.93 19.02 14.76
C ILE A 184 -1.34 18.28 16.03
N ALA A 185 -0.35 17.86 16.83
CA ALA A 185 -0.60 17.19 18.10
C ALA A 185 -1.17 18.17 19.14
N THR A 186 -2.32 17.84 19.73
CA THR A 186 -2.95 18.64 20.79
C THR A 186 -2.88 17.97 22.15
N THR A 187 -2.65 16.65 22.21
CA THR A 187 -2.55 15.88 23.45
C THR A 187 -1.42 14.84 23.37
N ILE A 188 -0.83 14.48 24.51
CA ILE A 188 0.24 13.47 24.59
C ILE A 188 -0.20 12.08 24.07
N PRO A 189 -1.41 11.57 24.39
CA PRO A 189 -1.82 10.24 23.91
C PRO A 189 -1.80 10.08 22.39
N GLN A 190 -2.08 11.15 21.63
CA GLN A 190 -2.03 11.14 20.16
C GLN A 190 -0.65 10.74 19.63
N LEU A 191 0.45 11.00 20.35
CA LEU A 191 1.80 10.63 19.93
C LEU A 191 2.04 9.11 19.81
N THR A 192 1.10 8.30 20.32
CA THR A 192 1.16 6.84 20.26
C THR A 192 -0.08 6.22 19.63
N GLU A 193 -1.01 7.04 19.16
CA GLU A 193 -2.20 6.61 18.44
C GLU A 193 -1.79 6.19 17.02
N GLY A 194 -2.41 5.12 16.50
CA GLY A 194 -1.98 4.52 15.24
C GLY A 194 -1.93 5.54 14.09
N GLY A 195 -0.92 5.42 13.23
CA GLY A 195 -0.90 6.01 11.90
C GLY A 195 -0.74 7.52 11.69
N GLY A 196 -1.53 8.35 12.38
CA GLY A 196 -1.62 9.80 12.21
C GLY A 196 -0.51 10.58 12.91
N VAL A 197 -0.86 11.66 13.63
CA VAL A 197 0.01 12.23 14.69
C VAL A 197 0.50 11.06 15.56
N GLY A 198 1.78 10.99 15.86
CA GLY A 198 2.43 9.84 16.48
C GLY A 198 3.14 8.94 15.47
N GLY A 199 2.39 8.39 14.50
CA GLY A 199 2.86 7.47 13.45
C GLY A 199 3.82 8.09 12.43
N VAL A 200 3.32 8.34 11.22
CA VAL A 200 4.08 9.14 10.23
C VAL A 200 4.02 10.63 10.54
N GLY A 201 3.10 11.08 11.39
CA GLY A 201 3.07 12.45 11.88
C GLY A 201 4.14 12.75 12.94
N GLY A 202 4.73 11.74 13.59
CA GLY A 202 5.68 11.96 14.71
C GLY A 202 5.08 12.87 15.79
N GLU A 203 5.81 13.90 16.21
CA GLU A 203 5.31 14.92 17.13
C GLU A 203 4.48 16.03 16.47
N GLY A 204 4.19 15.88 15.19
CA GLY A 204 3.40 16.80 14.40
C GLY A 204 4.21 17.95 13.81
N LEU A 205 3.49 18.84 13.12
CA LEU A 205 4.06 20.03 12.51
C LEU A 205 4.46 21.05 13.58
N GLY A 206 5.67 21.57 13.40
CA GLY A 206 6.23 22.70 14.13
C GLY A 206 5.47 24.02 13.95
N VAL A 207 5.60 24.92 14.92
CA VAL A 207 5.06 26.28 14.84
C VAL A 207 5.95 27.18 13.95
N GLY A 208 5.54 28.43 13.71
CA GLY A 208 6.34 29.38 12.95
C GLY A 208 7.67 29.74 13.63
N VAL A 209 8.67 30.08 12.83
CA VAL A 209 9.94 30.65 13.30
C VAL A 209 9.81 32.17 13.35
N ASP A 210 9.78 32.73 14.55
CA ASP A 210 9.59 34.19 14.74
C ASP A 210 10.91 34.97 14.74
N ASN A 211 12.04 34.34 15.06
CA ASN A 211 13.34 35.01 15.10
C ASN A 211 13.89 35.21 13.67
N PRO A 212 13.99 36.45 13.16
CA PRO A 212 14.46 36.71 11.80
C PRO A 212 15.92 36.32 11.57
N VAL A 213 16.75 36.28 12.62
CA VAL A 213 18.15 35.81 12.51
C VAL A 213 18.18 34.32 12.21
N VAL A 214 17.31 33.53 12.86
CA VAL A 214 17.20 32.09 12.61
C VAL A 214 16.66 31.82 11.21
N VAL A 215 15.65 32.58 10.76
CA VAL A 215 15.13 32.47 9.38
C VAL A 215 16.23 32.77 8.36
N ALA A 216 17.00 33.85 8.56
CA ALA A 216 18.12 34.19 7.69
C ALA A 216 19.22 33.11 7.68
N ALA A 217 19.53 32.53 8.86
CA ALA A 217 20.48 31.42 8.96
C ALA A 217 19.98 30.17 8.22
N LEU A 218 18.69 29.83 8.33
CA LEU A 218 18.10 28.71 7.59
C LEU A 218 18.15 28.94 6.07
N ASP A 219 17.95 30.17 5.60
CA ASP A 219 18.08 30.52 4.18
C ASP A 219 19.53 30.51 3.68
N ALA A 220 20.50 30.82 4.55
CA ALA A 220 21.93 30.83 4.25
C ALA A 220 22.74 30.06 5.32
N PRO A 221 22.76 28.71 5.29
CA PRO A 221 23.43 27.90 6.30
C PRO A 221 24.95 28.11 6.29
N SER A 222 25.55 27.99 7.47
CA SER A 222 26.98 28.25 7.70
C SER A 222 27.89 27.14 7.17
N SER A 223 27.36 25.93 7.04
CA SER A 223 28.04 24.74 6.52
C SER A 223 27.01 23.74 5.99
N ASN A 224 27.47 22.68 5.32
CA ASN A 224 26.63 21.57 4.88
C ASN A 224 26.27 20.56 6.00
N GLY A 225 26.69 20.81 7.25
CA GLY A 225 26.41 19.92 8.38
C GLY A 225 27.29 18.67 8.49
N GLN A 226 28.27 18.46 7.60
CA GLN A 226 29.12 17.26 7.64
C GLN A 226 29.97 17.15 8.92
N ALA A 227 30.46 18.27 9.46
CA ALA A 227 31.25 18.28 10.69
C ALA A 227 30.43 17.84 11.91
N GLU A 228 29.13 18.11 11.87
CA GLU A 228 28.15 17.73 12.88
C GLU A 228 27.56 16.32 12.63
N GLY A 229 28.00 15.64 11.58
CA GLY A 229 27.46 14.35 11.17
C GLY A 229 25.99 14.40 10.77
N LEU A 230 25.48 15.56 10.34
CA LEU A 230 24.10 15.73 9.92
C LEU A 230 23.79 14.83 8.73
N LYS A 231 22.77 13.97 8.87
CA LYS A 231 22.32 13.06 7.81
C LYS A 231 20.86 12.67 8.02
N PHE A 232 20.20 12.28 6.94
CA PHE A 232 18.94 11.56 7.05
C PHE A 232 19.19 10.16 7.60
N ILE A 233 18.25 9.70 8.41
CA ILE A 233 18.19 8.30 8.85
C ILE A 233 16.89 7.63 8.39
N TYR A 234 15.91 8.43 7.95
CA TYR A 234 14.68 8.01 7.28
C TYR A 234 13.94 9.25 6.72
N PRO A 235 13.25 9.18 5.56
CA PRO A 235 13.29 8.10 4.57
C PRO A 235 14.67 7.91 3.93
N TYR A 236 14.84 6.82 3.19
CA TYR A 236 16.09 6.48 2.53
C TYR A 236 16.19 7.13 1.14
N ASP A 237 17.41 7.42 0.68
CA ASP A 237 17.64 7.88 -0.70
C ASP A 237 17.01 6.91 -1.71
N ARG A 238 16.63 7.42 -2.89
CA ARG A 238 16.09 6.64 -4.00
C ARG A 238 14.84 5.81 -3.70
N THR A 239 14.18 6.04 -2.55
CA THR A 239 12.88 5.45 -2.27
C THR A 239 11.89 5.82 -3.39
N VAL A 240 11.15 4.83 -3.89
CA VAL A 240 10.04 5.03 -4.82
C VAL A 240 8.75 5.20 -4.03
N TRP A 241 8.11 6.36 -4.20
CA TRP A 241 6.86 6.70 -3.53
C TRP A 241 5.67 6.56 -4.47
N PRO A 242 4.59 5.89 -4.04
CA PRO A 242 3.32 5.97 -4.72
C PRO A 242 2.62 7.31 -4.46
N ARG A 243 1.69 7.69 -5.34
CA ARG A 243 0.78 8.81 -5.09
C ARG A 243 -0.33 8.40 -4.11
N GLY A 244 -0.88 9.38 -3.39
CA GLY A 244 -2.04 9.21 -2.51
C GLY A 244 -1.74 8.75 -1.08
N MET A 245 -0.46 8.56 -0.74
CA MET A 245 -0.05 8.18 0.62
C MET A 245 0.08 9.39 1.55
N THR A 246 0.01 9.12 2.86
CA THR A 246 0.35 10.12 3.87
C THR A 246 1.83 10.50 3.78
N ALA A 247 2.13 11.74 4.15
CA ALA A 247 3.47 12.31 4.09
C ALA A 247 4.45 11.53 4.98
N PRO A 248 5.69 11.30 4.53
CA PRO A 248 6.69 10.66 5.36
C PRO A 248 7.14 11.56 6.51
N LEU A 249 7.57 10.90 7.59
CA LEU A 249 8.27 11.53 8.70
C LEU A 249 9.74 11.70 8.34
N LEU A 250 10.22 12.93 8.13
CA LEU A 250 11.65 13.17 7.97
C LEU A 250 12.33 12.99 9.32
N GLN A 251 13.39 12.20 9.37
CA GLN A 251 14.15 11.89 10.58
C GLN A 251 15.64 12.05 10.28
N TRP A 252 16.34 12.72 11.17
CA TRP A 252 17.77 12.99 11.03
C TRP A 252 18.54 12.63 12.29
N ASP A 253 19.86 12.53 12.14
CA ASP A 253 20.81 12.37 13.23
C ASP A 253 21.94 13.39 13.08
N SER A 254 22.49 13.85 14.20
CA SER A 254 23.64 14.76 14.26
C SER A 254 24.17 14.89 15.69
N THR A 255 25.41 15.35 15.83
CA THR A 255 26.00 15.68 17.13
C THR A 255 25.39 16.93 17.78
N LEU A 256 24.53 17.68 17.09
CA LEU A 256 23.81 18.84 17.64
C LEU A 256 22.70 18.43 18.63
N GLY A 257 22.24 17.18 18.57
CA GLY A 257 21.09 16.70 19.33
C GLY A 257 19.80 17.39 18.89
N SER A 258 18.95 17.79 19.87
CA SER A 258 17.70 18.50 19.61
C SER A 258 17.96 19.88 19.00
N VAL A 259 17.44 20.14 17.79
CA VAL A 259 17.58 21.42 17.07
C VAL A 259 16.44 22.38 17.43
N ASP A 260 16.54 23.67 17.09
CA ASP A 260 15.55 24.69 17.47
C ASP A 260 14.57 25.03 16.36
N ALA A 261 15.03 24.97 15.11
CA ALA A 261 14.20 25.15 13.92
C ALA A 261 14.75 24.34 12.74
N ILE A 262 13.92 24.14 11.73
CA ILE A 262 14.27 23.49 10.48
C ILE A 262 13.73 24.28 9.28
N LYS A 263 14.34 24.07 8.12
CA LYS A 263 13.79 24.39 6.80
C LYS A 263 13.73 23.12 5.97
N ILE A 264 12.56 22.83 5.43
CA ILE A 264 12.34 21.76 4.45
C ILE A 264 12.13 22.41 3.08
N GLU A 265 12.81 21.89 2.07
CA GLU A 265 12.59 22.31 0.68
C GLU A 265 12.27 21.08 -0.17
N LEU A 266 11.27 21.22 -1.04
CA LEU A 266 10.85 20.22 -1.99
C LEU A 266 10.90 20.82 -3.40
N SER A 267 11.55 20.15 -4.32
CA SER A 267 11.65 20.59 -5.71
C SER A 267 11.66 19.41 -6.67
N THR A 268 11.13 19.55 -7.88
CA THR A 268 11.29 18.54 -8.93
C THR A 268 12.49 18.83 -9.82
N THR A 269 13.07 17.80 -10.44
CA THR A 269 14.22 17.93 -11.36
C THR A 269 13.92 18.78 -12.59
N SER A 270 12.66 18.81 -13.06
CA SER A 270 12.22 19.68 -14.15
C SER A 270 11.96 21.13 -13.73
N GLY A 271 11.93 21.41 -12.42
CA GLY A 271 11.46 22.70 -11.88
C GLY A 271 9.95 22.90 -11.94
N SER A 272 9.17 21.86 -12.24
CA SER A 272 7.70 21.86 -12.23
C SER A 272 7.09 22.09 -10.85
N PHE A 273 7.84 21.86 -9.77
CA PHE A 273 7.44 22.13 -8.39
C PHE A 273 8.59 22.74 -7.61
N SER A 274 8.30 23.72 -6.76
CA SER A 274 9.22 24.25 -5.76
C SER A 274 8.48 24.76 -4.54
N TRP A 275 8.83 24.25 -3.36
CA TRP A 275 8.27 24.72 -2.09
C TRP A 275 9.34 24.82 -1.01
N LYS A 276 9.19 25.80 -0.12
CA LYS A 276 9.98 25.94 1.11
C LYS A 276 9.10 26.13 2.34
N GLY A 277 9.42 25.44 3.43
CA GLY A 277 8.74 25.59 4.71
C GLY A 277 9.73 25.72 5.87
N THR A 278 9.55 26.72 6.73
CA THR A 278 10.31 26.87 7.98
C THR A 278 9.46 26.49 9.19
N PHE A 279 10.03 25.74 10.13
CA PHE A 279 9.31 25.27 11.32
C PHE A 279 10.19 25.35 12.57
N ALA A 280 9.69 25.95 13.64
CA ALA A 280 10.23 25.78 14.98
C ALA A 280 9.75 24.44 15.58
N LYS A 281 10.13 24.14 16.83
CA LYS A 281 9.71 22.92 17.53
C LYS A 281 8.17 22.75 17.55
N PRO A 282 7.65 21.52 17.33
CA PRO A 282 6.26 21.19 17.64
C PRO A 282 5.92 21.50 19.09
N GLN A 283 4.76 22.12 19.33
CA GLN A 283 4.39 22.61 20.66
C GLN A 283 4.25 21.48 21.69
N ILE A 284 3.89 20.27 21.25
CA ILE A 284 3.77 19.09 22.11
C ILE A 284 5.12 18.66 22.71
N LEU A 285 6.25 19.01 22.07
CA LEU A 285 7.59 18.73 22.61
C LEU A 285 7.90 19.54 23.85
N VAL A 286 7.30 20.73 24.01
CA VAL A 286 7.42 21.53 25.24
C VAL A 286 6.78 20.81 26.43
N GLN A 287 5.67 20.11 26.19
CA GLN A 287 4.96 19.36 27.23
C GLN A 287 5.66 18.04 27.58
N THR A 288 6.21 17.35 26.58
CA THR A 288 6.86 16.03 26.77
C THR A 288 8.33 16.12 27.14
N GLY A 289 9.00 17.25 26.91
CA GLY A 289 10.45 17.39 27.04
C GLY A 289 11.23 16.63 25.96
N GLY A 290 10.57 16.21 24.87
CA GLY A 290 11.19 15.45 23.78
C GLY A 290 12.16 16.27 22.92
N SER A 291 12.95 15.56 22.11
CA SER A 291 13.93 16.19 21.20
C SER A 291 13.31 16.49 19.83
N PHE A 292 13.67 17.62 19.24
CA PHE A 292 13.28 17.94 17.87
C PHE A 292 14.31 17.37 16.89
N ILE A 293 14.05 16.15 16.45
CA ILE A 293 14.94 15.33 15.60
C ILE A 293 14.19 14.65 14.44
N ARG A 294 12.92 15.05 14.26
CA ARG A 294 12.03 14.58 13.21
C ARG A 294 10.90 15.57 12.98
N HIS A 295 10.34 15.58 11.78
CA HIS A 295 9.23 16.44 11.40
C HIS A 295 8.53 15.90 10.14
N PRO A 296 7.19 15.84 10.08
CA PRO A 296 6.49 15.38 8.89
C PRO A 296 6.42 16.47 7.81
N ILE A 297 6.44 16.10 6.54
CA ILE A 297 6.11 17.05 5.47
C ILE A 297 4.61 17.42 5.61
N PRO A 298 4.21 18.71 5.47
CA PRO A 298 2.79 19.06 5.46
C PRO A 298 2.02 18.29 4.37
N GLN A 299 0.88 17.70 4.72
CA GLN A 299 0.20 16.70 3.88
C GLN A 299 -0.29 17.27 2.54
N ASP A 300 -0.77 18.51 2.53
CA ASP A 300 -1.18 19.22 1.31
C ASP A 300 0.01 19.50 0.39
N ILE A 301 1.15 19.89 0.96
CA ILE A 301 2.40 20.10 0.22
C ILE A 301 2.91 18.77 -0.36
N TRP A 302 2.88 17.69 0.43
CA TRP A 302 3.24 16.35 -0.02
C TRP A 302 2.37 15.88 -1.19
N ALA A 303 1.06 16.12 -1.11
CA ALA A 303 0.14 15.83 -2.20
C ALA A 303 0.47 16.63 -3.47
N MET A 304 0.72 17.94 -3.36
CA MET A 304 1.13 18.75 -4.52
C MET A 304 2.45 18.28 -5.13
N ALA A 305 3.45 17.96 -4.30
CA ALA A 305 4.75 17.49 -4.74
C ALA A 305 4.65 16.16 -5.50
N THR A 306 3.93 15.18 -4.95
CA THR A 306 3.79 13.83 -5.54
C THR A 306 2.85 13.80 -6.74
N ASN A 307 1.82 14.65 -6.80
CA ASN A 307 0.99 14.80 -7.99
C ASN A 307 1.72 15.51 -9.14
N THR A 308 2.75 16.30 -8.83
CA THR A 308 3.58 17.00 -9.82
C THR A 308 4.72 16.11 -10.33
N ALA A 309 5.42 15.42 -9.42
CA ALA A 309 6.52 14.52 -9.74
C ALA A 309 6.05 13.23 -10.45
N GLY A 310 7.00 12.44 -10.95
CA GLY A 310 6.75 11.14 -11.58
C GLY A 310 6.26 11.20 -13.03
N GLY A 311 5.99 12.40 -13.55
CA GLY A 311 5.77 12.62 -14.98
C GLY A 311 7.08 12.59 -15.79
N LYS A 312 6.97 12.74 -17.11
CA LYS A 312 8.13 12.92 -17.99
C LYS A 312 8.53 14.41 -18.04
N THR A 313 9.83 14.67 -18.01
CA THR A 313 10.41 15.99 -18.32
C THR A 313 10.34 16.29 -19.83
N LEU A 314 10.72 17.50 -20.25
CA LEU A 314 10.70 17.88 -21.68
C LEU A 314 11.62 17.03 -22.57
N ASP A 315 12.71 16.49 -22.01
CA ASP A 315 13.63 15.56 -22.66
C ASP A 315 13.25 14.08 -22.46
N GLY A 316 12.12 13.81 -21.80
CA GLY A 316 11.54 12.48 -21.64
C GLY A 316 12.06 11.68 -20.44
N SER A 317 12.97 12.23 -19.64
CA SER A 317 13.45 11.60 -18.40
C SER A 317 12.37 11.61 -17.29
N PRO A 318 12.45 10.72 -16.29
CA PRO A 318 11.57 10.76 -15.13
C PRO A 318 11.78 12.02 -14.29
N ASP A 319 10.69 12.75 -13.98
CA ASP A 319 10.76 13.92 -13.12
C ASP A 319 10.81 13.51 -11.63
N GLN A 320 11.99 13.58 -11.03
CA GLN A 320 12.24 13.14 -9.66
C GLN A 320 11.97 14.24 -8.64
N LEU A 321 11.58 13.84 -7.43
CA LEU A 321 11.37 14.73 -6.29
C LEU A 321 12.66 14.82 -5.45
N VAL A 322 13.19 16.02 -5.32
CA VAL A 322 14.36 16.32 -4.48
C VAL A 322 13.88 16.91 -3.16
N VAL A 323 14.33 16.34 -2.05
CA VAL A 323 14.01 16.77 -0.69
C VAL A 323 15.26 17.27 0.00
N ARG A 324 15.18 18.45 0.62
CA ARG A 324 16.28 19.05 1.36
C ARG A 324 15.87 19.42 2.78
N LEU A 325 16.77 19.20 3.73
CA LEU A 325 16.60 19.58 5.13
C LEU A 325 17.80 20.42 5.59
N THR A 326 17.51 21.60 6.11
CA THR A 326 18.47 22.44 6.85
C THR A 326 17.99 22.53 8.30
N VAL A 327 18.89 22.42 9.27
CA VAL A 327 18.57 22.52 10.71
C VAL A 327 19.28 23.71 11.34
N ALA A 328 18.66 24.32 12.35
CA ALA A 328 19.23 25.42 13.11
C ALA A 328 19.33 25.12 14.61
N LYS A 329 20.46 25.48 15.21
CA LYS A 329 20.72 25.38 16.65
C LYS A 329 21.27 26.71 17.14
N GLY A 330 20.55 27.37 18.05
CA GLY A 330 20.77 28.79 18.32
C GLY A 330 20.52 29.61 17.04
N GLU A 331 21.45 30.52 16.71
CA GLU A 331 21.37 31.38 15.52
C GLU A 331 22.23 30.86 14.34
N VAL A 332 22.67 29.60 14.39
CA VAL A 332 23.50 28.98 13.35
C VAL A 332 22.74 27.82 12.71
N ALA A 333 22.82 27.73 11.38
CA ALA A 333 22.20 26.65 10.61
C ALA A 333 23.22 25.80 9.83
N TYR A 334 22.83 24.55 9.58
CA TYR A 334 23.63 23.48 9.01
C TYR A 334 22.80 22.73 7.95
N GLY A 335 23.40 22.46 6.79
CA GLY A 335 22.77 21.80 5.65
C GLY A 335 22.85 22.62 4.35
N PRO A 336 21.99 22.37 3.37
CA PRO A 336 21.01 21.29 3.36
C PRO A 336 21.66 19.92 3.19
N ILE A 337 21.18 18.93 3.94
CA ILE A 337 21.27 17.52 3.51
C ILE A 337 20.15 17.24 2.50
N GLN A 338 20.35 16.26 1.62
CA GLN A 338 19.46 16.03 0.47
C GLN A 338 19.22 14.53 0.23
N GLU A 339 18.00 14.19 -0.18
CA GLU A 339 17.64 12.91 -0.81
C GLU A 339 16.97 13.16 -2.16
N THR A 340 17.04 12.17 -3.06
CA THR A 340 16.32 12.20 -4.34
C THR A 340 15.39 10.99 -4.44
N TRP A 341 14.11 11.24 -4.63
CA TRP A 341 13.07 10.22 -4.64
C TRP A 341 12.38 10.16 -6.00
N THR A 342 11.98 8.94 -6.38
CA THR A 342 11.10 8.73 -7.53
C THR A 342 9.66 8.72 -7.03
N VAL A 343 8.75 9.35 -7.78
CA VAL A 343 7.31 9.20 -7.54
C VAL A 343 6.74 8.36 -8.68
N ALA A 344 6.11 7.24 -8.35
CA ALA A 344 5.43 6.43 -9.33
C ALA A 344 4.22 7.21 -9.89
N PRO A 345 3.99 7.23 -11.21
CA PRO A 345 2.88 7.98 -11.81
C PRO A 345 1.50 7.42 -11.41
N GLY A 346 1.45 6.14 -11.01
CA GLY A 346 0.26 5.48 -10.51
C GLY A 346 -0.05 5.77 -9.03
N ARG A 347 -1.34 5.67 -8.70
CA ARG A 347 -1.83 5.63 -7.31
C ARG A 347 -1.88 4.19 -6.83
N LEU A 348 -1.68 4.01 -5.53
CA LEU A 348 -1.97 2.73 -4.90
C LEU A 348 -3.43 2.66 -4.51
N SER A 349 -3.96 1.45 -4.63
CA SER A 349 -5.32 1.08 -4.25
C SER A 349 -5.29 -0.19 -3.41
N GLY A 350 -6.46 -0.60 -2.92
CA GLY A 350 -6.60 -1.81 -2.15
C GLY A 350 -6.53 -1.60 -0.63
N ALA A 351 -6.56 -2.72 0.08
CA ALA A 351 -6.45 -2.79 1.52
C ALA A 351 -5.33 -3.74 1.94
N ILE A 352 -4.69 -3.40 3.06
CA ILE A 352 -3.71 -4.27 3.71
C ILE A 352 -4.33 -4.82 4.99
N TYR A 353 -4.50 -6.14 5.04
CA TYR A 353 -4.90 -6.87 6.24
C TYR A 353 -3.68 -7.46 6.92
N TYR A 354 -3.54 -7.31 8.23
CA TYR A 354 -2.31 -7.70 8.91
C TYR A 354 -2.50 -8.11 10.36
N ILE A 355 -1.55 -8.89 10.87
CA ILE A 355 -1.53 -9.34 12.26
C ILE A 355 -1.02 -8.22 13.16
N SER A 356 -1.76 -7.90 14.20
CA SER A 356 -1.29 -7.04 15.29
C SER A 356 -1.23 -7.81 16.61
N TYR A 357 -0.03 -7.87 17.20
CA TYR A 357 0.20 -8.38 18.55
C TYR A 357 0.43 -7.21 19.49
N GLY A 358 -0.40 -7.09 20.52
CA GLY A 358 -0.41 -5.93 21.40
C GLY A 358 -1.40 -4.85 21.00
N THR A 359 -2.32 -5.12 20.06
CA THR A 359 -3.34 -4.13 19.66
C THR A 359 -4.21 -3.71 20.84
N LYS A 360 -4.60 -2.43 20.86
CA LYS A 360 -5.60 -1.92 21.81
C LYS A 360 -7.04 -2.12 21.33
N LEU A 361 -7.22 -2.51 20.07
CA LEU A 361 -8.54 -2.64 19.43
C LEU A 361 -9.29 -3.93 19.81
N ALA A 362 -8.60 -4.95 20.34
CA ALA A 362 -9.21 -6.21 20.76
C ALA A 362 -8.52 -6.78 22.01
N LYS A 363 -8.99 -6.47 23.21
CA LYS A 363 -8.38 -6.96 24.46
C LYS A 363 -8.82 -8.41 24.74
N ASN A 364 -8.01 -9.39 24.32
CA ASN A 364 -8.36 -10.83 24.39
C ASN A 364 -7.28 -11.73 25.01
N LEU A 365 -6.12 -11.17 25.39
CA LEU A 365 -5.02 -11.88 26.04
C LEU A 365 -4.61 -11.16 27.33
N THR A 366 -4.09 -11.92 28.30
CA THR A 366 -3.65 -11.42 29.61
C THR A 366 -2.13 -11.53 29.75
N GLY A 367 -1.57 -10.84 30.74
CA GLY A 367 -0.16 -10.93 31.11
C GLY A 367 0.71 -9.85 30.47
N ALA A 368 0.13 -8.77 29.96
CA ALA A 368 0.90 -7.62 29.52
C ALA A 368 1.64 -6.99 30.72
N VAL A 369 2.90 -6.58 30.51
CA VAL A 369 3.71 -5.93 31.56
C VAL A 369 3.21 -4.51 31.86
N GLY A 370 2.58 -3.86 30.89
CA GLY A 370 2.02 -2.51 31.01
C GLY A 370 0.50 -2.45 30.91
N GLY A 371 -0.03 -1.23 31.01
CA GLY A 371 -1.46 -0.97 30.88
C GLY A 371 -2.28 -1.62 32.00
N ASP A 372 -3.45 -2.15 31.63
CA ASP A 372 -4.36 -2.88 32.52
C ASP A 372 -4.03 -4.39 32.61
N GLY A 373 -2.83 -4.79 32.17
CA GLY A 373 -2.41 -6.20 32.13
C GLY A 373 -3.01 -7.00 30.97
N MET A 374 -3.82 -6.37 30.12
CA MET A 374 -4.45 -6.98 28.95
C MET A 374 -3.79 -6.50 27.66
N PHE A 375 -3.84 -7.33 26.62
CA PHE A 375 -3.43 -6.97 25.26
C PHE A 375 -4.23 -7.75 24.21
N GLY A 376 -4.09 -7.37 22.94
CA GLY A 376 -4.80 -8.01 21.85
C GLY A 376 -3.95 -8.77 20.85
N GLY A 377 -4.49 -9.87 20.34
CA GLY A 377 -4.07 -10.48 19.07
C GLY A 377 -5.24 -10.47 18.09
N ALA A 378 -5.11 -9.73 16.99
CA ALA A 378 -6.16 -9.54 16.00
C ALA A 378 -5.61 -9.40 14.58
N VAL A 379 -6.50 -9.51 13.59
CA VAL A 379 -6.24 -9.01 12.24
C VAL A 379 -6.84 -7.62 12.13
N LEU A 380 -6.01 -6.67 11.72
CA LEU A 380 -6.39 -5.28 11.45
C LEU A 380 -6.34 -5.01 9.96
N SER A 381 -6.97 -3.93 9.53
CA SER A 381 -6.93 -3.45 8.15
C SER A 381 -6.52 -1.98 8.08
N ILE A 382 -5.83 -1.64 7.00
CA ILE A 382 -5.49 -0.29 6.58
C ILE A 382 -5.85 -0.17 5.10
N LYS A 383 -6.64 0.84 4.75
CA LYS A 383 -6.85 1.23 3.35
C LYS A 383 -5.87 2.32 2.95
N VAL A 384 -5.61 2.48 1.66
CA VAL A 384 -4.85 3.64 1.18
C VAL A 384 -5.55 4.92 1.64
N GLY A 385 -4.78 5.82 2.24
CA GLY A 385 -5.29 7.07 2.82
C GLY A 385 -5.83 6.98 4.26
N ASP A 386 -6.01 5.78 4.82
CA ASP A 386 -6.38 5.66 6.25
C ASP A 386 -5.29 6.28 7.13
N THR A 387 -5.70 6.96 8.21
CA THR A 387 -4.80 7.54 9.21
C THR A 387 -4.68 6.69 10.46
N ALA A 388 -5.46 5.61 10.58
CA ALA A 388 -5.44 4.67 11.70
C ALA A 388 -6.00 3.31 11.23
N PRO A 389 -5.65 2.21 11.91
CA PRO A 389 -6.11 0.89 11.49
C PRO A 389 -7.50 0.58 12.04
N LYS A 390 -8.19 -0.36 11.40
CA LYS A 390 -9.51 -0.85 11.80
C LYS A 390 -9.43 -2.31 12.21
N LEU A 391 -10.22 -2.72 13.20
CA LEU A 391 -10.34 -4.12 13.59
C LEU A 391 -11.13 -4.90 12.52
N THR A 392 -10.55 -5.96 11.98
CA THR A 392 -11.19 -6.81 10.97
C THR A 392 -11.58 -8.17 11.53
N ALA A 393 -10.66 -8.85 12.21
CA ALA A 393 -10.91 -10.17 12.79
C ALA A 393 -10.42 -10.25 14.23
N GLY A 394 -11.24 -10.85 15.08
CA GLY A 394 -11.05 -10.93 16.52
C GLY A 394 -11.87 -9.87 17.24
N LYS A 395 -11.98 -10.03 18.57
CA LYS A 395 -12.71 -9.09 19.44
C LYS A 395 -12.17 -9.17 20.85
N SER A 396 -12.57 -8.23 21.70
CA SER A 396 -12.30 -8.28 23.14
C SER A 396 -13.03 -9.47 23.78
N GLY A 397 -12.40 -10.12 24.77
CA GLY A 397 -12.97 -11.31 25.40
C GLY A 397 -11.91 -12.23 25.98
N SER A 398 -12.15 -13.54 25.89
CA SER A 398 -11.16 -14.56 26.25
C SER A 398 -10.16 -14.80 25.12
N GLU A 399 -9.13 -15.61 25.38
CA GLU A 399 -8.13 -15.99 24.36
C GLU A 399 -8.74 -16.68 23.13
N ALA A 400 -9.95 -17.24 23.27
CA ALA A 400 -10.70 -17.82 22.17
C ALA A 400 -11.10 -16.79 21.11
N GLU A 401 -11.03 -15.48 21.41
CA GLU A 401 -11.35 -14.37 20.50
C GLU A 401 -10.12 -13.76 19.80
N CYS A 402 -8.93 -14.31 20.07
CA CYS A 402 -7.74 -13.98 19.30
C CYS A 402 -7.92 -14.48 17.85
N ARG A 403 -7.54 -13.67 16.86
CA ARG A 403 -7.53 -14.05 15.43
C ARG A 403 -6.27 -13.49 14.80
N VAL A 404 -5.28 -14.32 14.51
CA VAL A 404 -3.97 -13.82 14.06
C VAL A 404 -3.41 -14.60 12.87
N CYS A 405 -3.43 -15.93 12.91
CA CYS A 405 -2.88 -16.72 11.80
C CYS A 405 -3.86 -16.66 10.63
N HIS A 406 -3.61 -15.78 9.67
CA HIS A 406 -4.59 -15.44 8.64
C HIS A 406 -4.01 -15.45 7.23
N SER A 407 -4.92 -15.52 6.27
CA SER A 407 -4.70 -15.30 4.85
C SER A 407 -5.92 -14.59 4.25
N VAL A 408 -5.72 -13.86 3.16
CA VAL A 408 -6.77 -13.09 2.50
C VAL A 408 -6.77 -13.38 0.99
N ALA A 409 -7.95 -13.48 0.38
CA ALA A 409 -8.11 -13.61 -1.06
C ALA A 409 -7.69 -12.32 -1.79
N ALA A 410 -7.17 -12.44 -3.01
CA ALA A 410 -6.64 -11.31 -3.77
C ALA A 410 -7.71 -10.26 -4.12
N ASP A 411 -8.96 -10.68 -4.28
CA ASP A 411 -10.14 -9.82 -4.49
C ASP A 411 -10.63 -9.10 -3.21
N GLY A 412 -10.01 -9.39 -2.05
CA GLY A 412 -10.38 -8.82 -0.76
C GLY A 412 -11.73 -9.26 -0.19
N SER A 413 -12.42 -10.24 -0.80
CA SER A 413 -13.78 -10.63 -0.43
C SER A 413 -13.85 -11.65 0.72
N ARG A 414 -12.71 -12.31 0.99
CA ARG A 414 -12.60 -13.42 1.95
C ARG A 414 -11.30 -13.37 2.74
N LEU A 415 -11.42 -13.62 4.04
CA LEU A 415 -10.29 -13.82 4.95
C LEU A 415 -10.50 -15.10 5.75
N VAL A 416 -9.43 -15.86 5.96
CA VAL A 416 -9.41 -16.98 6.90
C VAL A 416 -8.49 -16.62 8.05
N ALA A 417 -8.91 -16.85 9.29
CA ALA A 417 -8.06 -16.69 10.47
C ALA A 417 -8.30 -17.80 11.49
N THR A 418 -7.27 -18.16 12.25
CA THR A 418 -7.41 -19.09 13.38
C THR A 418 -7.23 -18.42 14.73
N SER A 419 -7.80 -19.05 15.76
CA SER A 419 -7.54 -18.70 17.16
C SER A 419 -6.09 -18.92 17.60
N ASN A 420 -5.75 -18.42 18.79
CA ASN A 420 -4.45 -18.65 19.40
C ASN A 420 -4.13 -20.15 19.47
N GLY A 421 -2.92 -20.54 19.06
CA GLY A 421 -2.51 -21.95 18.93
C GLY A 421 -2.97 -22.66 17.65
N GLY A 422 -3.77 -22.02 16.78
CA GLY A 422 -4.20 -22.59 15.50
C GLY A 422 -5.40 -23.53 15.58
N SER A 423 -6.08 -23.60 16.73
CA SER A 423 -7.00 -24.69 17.07
C SER A 423 -8.40 -24.56 16.44
N ILE A 424 -8.86 -23.34 16.18
CA ILE A 424 -10.22 -23.08 15.67
C ILE A 424 -10.14 -22.15 14.44
N PRO A 425 -10.42 -22.66 13.24
CA PRO A 425 -10.50 -21.88 12.01
C PRO A 425 -11.84 -21.14 11.83
N TRP A 426 -11.74 -19.90 11.34
CA TRP A 426 -12.85 -19.01 11.02
C TRP A 426 -12.65 -18.45 9.61
N ALA A 427 -13.76 -18.25 8.90
CA ALA A 427 -13.82 -17.48 7.67
C ALA A 427 -14.53 -16.16 7.92
N TYR A 428 -14.18 -15.15 7.14
CA TYR A 428 -14.77 -13.82 7.17
C TYR A 428 -15.15 -13.43 5.75
N ASP A 429 -16.43 -13.11 5.56
CA ASP A 429 -16.92 -12.45 4.36
C ASP A 429 -16.69 -10.94 4.53
N ILE A 430 -15.98 -10.32 3.59
CA ILE A 430 -15.63 -8.90 3.64
C ILE A 430 -16.40 -8.16 2.54
N ALA A 431 -17.16 -7.16 2.96
CA ALA A 431 -17.83 -6.17 2.12
C ALA A 431 -17.32 -4.76 2.47
N PRO A 432 -17.61 -3.73 1.66
CA PRO A 432 -17.09 -2.37 1.90
C PRO A 432 -17.37 -1.81 3.30
N ASP A 433 -18.53 -2.14 3.87
CA ASP A 433 -19.05 -1.62 5.14
C ASP A 433 -19.29 -2.70 6.21
N MET A 434 -19.05 -3.97 5.89
CA MET A 434 -19.38 -5.08 6.78
C MET A 434 -18.36 -6.22 6.70
N VAL A 435 -18.05 -6.80 7.85
CA VAL A 435 -17.26 -8.03 7.96
C VAL A 435 -18.07 -9.06 8.74
N THR A 436 -18.36 -10.21 8.12
CA THR A 436 -19.19 -11.26 8.73
C THR A 436 -18.36 -12.49 9.05
N GLU A 437 -18.26 -12.84 10.33
CA GLU A 437 -17.59 -14.04 10.82
C GLU A 437 -18.42 -15.31 10.61
N LYS A 438 -17.77 -16.41 10.20
CA LYS A 438 -18.35 -17.74 10.02
C LYS A 438 -17.39 -18.84 10.49
N SER A 439 -17.94 -19.94 11.00
CA SER A 439 -17.14 -21.13 11.30
C SER A 439 -16.63 -21.76 10.00
N LEU A 440 -15.37 -22.21 10.00
CA LEU A 440 -14.75 -22.87 8.83
C LEU A 440 -14.23 -24.26 9.20
N PRO A 441 -15.07 -25.31 9.21
CA PRO A 441 -14.61 -26.68 9.39
C PRO A 441 -13.44 -27.01 8.45
N ASN A 442 -12.48 -27.81 8.92
CA ASN A 442 -11.29 -28.23 8.17
C ASN A 442 -10.35 -27.11 7.69
N GLY A 443 -10.56 -25.86 8.11
CA GLY A 443 -9.59 -24.79 7.87
C GLY A 443 -8.27 -25.00 8.62
N SER A 444 -7.24 -24.25 8.25
CA SER A 444 -5.92 -24.27 8.92
C SER A 444 -5.40 -22.87 9.17
N SER A 445 -4.33 -22.76 9.98
CA SER A 445 -3.52 -21.55 10.02
C SER A 445 -2.81 -21.35 8.69
N PHE A 446 -2.67 -20.09 8.26
CA PHE A 446 -1.91 -19.69 7.06
C PHE A 446 -2.20 -20.51 5.78
N PRO A 447 -3.48 -20.72 5.41
CA PRO A 447 -3.78 -21.42 4.16
C PRO A 447 -3.45 -20.53 2.95
N GLY A 448 -3.28 -21.12 1.78
CA GLY A 448 -3.27 -20.39 0.52
C GLY A 448 -4.71 -20.23 0.06
N ILE A 449 -5.18 -19.02 -0.24
CA ILE A 449 -6.55 -18.78 -0.70
C ILE A 449 -6.52 -18.50 -2.20
N THR A 450 -7.46 -19.06 -2.97
CA THR A 450 -7.59 -18.73 -4.39
C THR A 450 -7.96 -17.25 -4.56
N PRO A 451 -7.58 -16.59 -5.68
CA PRO A 451 -7.77 -15.15 -5.85
C PRO A 451 -9.22 -14.67 -5.66
N ASP A 452 -10.19 -15.52 -6.02
CA ASP A 452 -11.64 -15.31 -5.92
C ASP A 452 -12.24 -15.66 -4.55
N GLY A 453 -11.43 -16.10 -3.59
CA GLY A 453 -11.89 -16.49 -2.26
C GLY A 453 -12.78 -17.74 -2.22
N ALA A 454 -12.84 -18.55 -3.29
CA ALA A 454 -13.69 -19.75 -3.31
C ALA A 454 -13.10 -20.91 -2.51
N LEU A 455 -11.78 -21.08 -2.56
CA LEU A 455 -11.07 -22.26 -2.06
C LEU A 455 -9.87 -21.86 -1.20
N ALA A 456 -9.52 -22.73 -0.25
CA ALA A 456 -8.30 -22.61 0.56
C ALA A 456 -7.52 -23.92 0.57
N LEU A 457 -6.22 -23.84 0.25
CA LEU A 457 -5.26 -24.93 0.41
C LEU A 457 -4.63 -24.86 1.80
N THR A 458 -4.92 -25.87 2.63
CA THR A 458 -4.39 -25.98 3.98
C THR A 458 -2.93 -26.40 3.98
N THR A 459 -2.25 -26.18 5.10
CA THR A 459 -0.83 -26.54 5.26
C THR A 459 -0.57 -28.05 5.15
N VAL A 460 -1.60 -28.88 5.38
CA VAL A 460 -1.56 -30.35 5.24
C VAL A 460 -2.00 -30.83 3.85
N GLY A 461 -2.09 -29.94 2.85
CA GLY A 461 -2.37 -30.30 1.46
C GLY A 461 -3.84 -30.64 1.17
N GLN A 462 -4.79 -30.18 2.00
CA GLN A 462 -6.21 -30.33 1.73
C GLN A 462 -6.76 -29.05 1.10
N LEU A 463 -7.58 -29.20 0.05
CA LEU A 463 -8.32 -28.09 -0.53
C LEU A 463 -9.70 -28.03 0.11
N VAL A 464 -10.12 -26.85 0.58
CA VAL A 464 -11.34 -26.65 1.37
C VAL A 464 -12.17 -25.54 0.74
N SER A 465 -13.48 -25.75 0.60
CA SER A 465 -14.40 -24.70 0.18
C SER A 465 -14.58 -23.66 1.28
N LEU A 466 -14.34 -22.39 0.96
CA LEU A 466 -14.54 -21.30 1.92
C LEU A 466 -16.01 -20.95 2.15
N ALA A 467 -16.92 -21.45 1.31
CA ALA A 467 -18.36 -21.26 1.50
C ALA A 467 -18.90 -22.03 2.71
N ASN A 468 -18.35 -23.22 3.01
CA ASN A 468 -18.92 -24.12 4.02
C ASN A 468 -17.92 -25.05 4.75
N GLY A 469 -16.61 -24.99 4.43
CA GLY A 469 -15.60 -25.85 5.04
C GLY A 469 -15.53 -27.29 4.50
N THR A 470 -16.19 -27.59 3.37
CA THR A 470 -16.16 -28.93 2.78
C THR A 470 -14.82 -29.19 2.09
N VAL A 471 -14.18 -30.30 2.43
CA VAL A 471 -12.95 -30.77 1.78
C VAL A 471 -13.26 -31.17 0.34
N GLN A 472 -12.51 -30.61 -0.60
CA GLN A 472 -12.60 -30.90 -2.02
C GLN A 472 -11.63 -32.03 -2.40
N PRO A 473 -12.02 -32.94 -3.32
CA PRO A 473 -11.08 -33.90 -3.87
C PRO A 473 -9.98 -33.18 -4.63
N VAL A 474 -8.73 -33.60 -4.43
CA VAL A 474 -7.56 -33.08 -5.14
C VAL A 474 -6.82 -34.22 -5.83
N SER A 475 -6.15 -33.91 -6.94
CA SER A 475 -5.27 -34.86 -7.64
C SER A 475 -3.88 -34.25 -7.87
N GLY A 476 -2.86 -35.11 -7.99
CA GLY A 476 -1.47 -34.72 -8.25
C GLY A 476 -0.67 -34.21 -7.04
N LEU A 477 -1.28 -33.43 -6.14
CA LEU A 477 -0.56 -32.79 -5.02
C LEU A 477 0.10 -33.79 -4.06
N ASN A 478 -0.61 -34.84 -3.64
CA ASN A 478 -0.12 -35.83 -2.68
C ASN A 478 1.12 -36.60 -3.17
N GLY A 479 1.32 -36.70 -4.49
CA GLY A 479 2.55 -37.28 -5.06
C GLY A 479 3.77 -36.37 -4.93
N VAL A 480 3.55 -35.07 -4.70
CA VAL A 480 4.59 -34.05 -4.59
C VAL A 480 4.82 -33.65 -3.14
N SER A 481 3.77 -33.37 -2.38
CA SER A 481 3.88 -32.95 -0.99
C SER A 481 2.63 -33.31 -0.19
N THR A 482 2.82 -33.77 1.04
CA THR A 482 1.72 -34.00 2.01
C THR A 482 1.68 -32.94 3.11
N ASN A 483 2.64 -32.01 3.10
CA ASN A 483 2.61 -30.81 3.92
C ASN A 483 3.28 -29.69 3.14
N VAL A 484 2.48 -28.73 2.71
CA VAL A 484 2.88 -27.65 1.79
C VAL A 484 3.46 -26.43 2.52
N GLY A 485 3.52 -26.43 3.86
CA GLY A 485 4.09 -25.33 4.61
C GLY A 485 3.23 -24.06 4.50
N THR A 486 3.65 -23.11 3.67
CA THR A 486 3.04 -21.78 3.47
C THR A 486 2.68 -21.57 1.99
N PRO A 487 1.53 -22.12 1.52
CA PRO A 487 1.13 -22.03 0.13
C PRO A 487 0.56 -20.65 -0.25
N SER A 488 0.71 -20.27 -1.51
CA SER A 488 0.14 -19.05 -2.11
C SER A 488 -0.28 -19.32 -3.56
N PHE A 489 -1.43 -18.79 -3.98
CA PHE A 489 -1.92 -18.90 -5.36
C PHE A 489 -1.48 -17.69 -6.19
N SER A 490 -1.29 -17.88 -7.50
CA SER A 490 -1.05 -16.79 -8.45
C SER A 490 -2.29 -15.91 -8.60
N PRO A 491 -2.14 -14.62 -9.00
CA PRO A 491 -3.27 -13.69 -9.11
C PRO A 491 -4.35 -14.14 -10.10
N ASP A 492 -3.99 -14.90 -11.12
CA ASP A 492 -4.91 -15.48 -12.12
C ASP A 492 -5.54 -16.81 -11.67
N GLY A 493 -5.14 -17.34 -10.51
CA GLY A 493 -5.67 -18.56 -9.91
C GLY A 493 -5.22 -19.85 -10.60
N LYS A 494 -4.21 -19.80 -11.48
CA LYS A 494 -3.77 -20.97 -12.27
C LYS A 494 -2.55 -21.68 -11.72
N ARG A 495 -1.91 -21.14 -10.68
CA ARG A 495 -0.68 -21.70 -10.11
C ARG A 495 -0.68 -21.59 -8.59
N VAL A 496 0.09 -22.46 -7.97
CA VAL A 496 0.38 -22.43 -6.53
C VAL A 496 1.87 -22.54 -6.30
N VAL A 497 2.39 -21.80 -5.32
CA VAL A 497 3.77 -21.89 -4.85
C VAL A 497 3.78 -22.23 -3.37
N PHE A 498 4.69 -23.11 -2.94
CA PHE A 498 4.76 -23.56 -1.56
C PHE A 498 6.13 -24.13 -1.16
N ASN A 499 6.42 -24.19 0.14
CA ASN A 499 7.65 -24.74 0.71
C ASN A 499 7.36 -26.12 1.35
N PRO A 500 7.64 -27.25 0.66
CA PRO A 500 7.24 -28.56 1.14
C PRO A 500 7.96 -28.94 2.44
N MET A 501 7.19 -29.42 3.42
CA MET A 501 7.71 -29.89 4.71
C MET A 501 7.93 -31.40 4.75
N ALA A 502 7.23 -32.12 3.87
CA ALA A 502 7.34 -33.56 3.67
C ALA A 502 7.04 -33.88 2.20
N SER A 503 7.90 -34.67 1.58
CA SER A 503 7.74 -35.14 0.19
C SER A 503 8.37 -36.51 0.05
N ALA A 504 7.75 -37.38 -0.74
CA ALA A 504 8.31 -38.67 -1.15
C ALA A 504 9.10 -38.57 -2.47
N SER A 505 8.88 -37.51 -3.26
CA SER A 505 9.45 -37.33 -4.60
C SER A 505 10.55 -36.25 -4.65
N ILE A 506 10.61 -35.35 -3.66
CA ILE A 506 11.57 -34.26 -3.58
C ILE A 506 12.55 -34.50 -2.43
N THR A 507 13.85 -34.58 -2.74
CA THR A 507 14.91 -34.66 -1.74
C THR A 507 15.10 -33.34 -1.00
N ASN A 508 15.35 -33.40 0.31
CA ASN A 508 15.49 -32.22 1.17
C ASN A 508 14.35 -31.20 1.00
N PRO A 509 13.07 -31.62 1.11
CA PRO A 509 11.93 -30.80 0.71
C PRO A 509 11.88 -29.46 1.47
N ARG A 510 12.29 -29.45 2.74
CA ARG A 510 12.29 -28.25 3.59
C ARG A 510 13.21 -27.12 3.10
N GLN A 511 14.14 -27.43 2.20
CA GLN A 511 15.09 -26.48 1.57
C GLN A 511 14.68 -26.16 0.13
N LYS A 512 13.40 -26.34 -0.24
CA LYS A 512 12.88 -26.15 -1.59
C LYS A 512 11.72 -25.17 -1.59
N LEU A 513 11.58 -24.44 -2.69
CA LEU A 513 10.34 -23.77 -3.07
C LEU A 513 9.84 -24.40 -4.36
N VAL A 514 8.57 -24.80 -4.38
CA VAL A 514 7.96 -25.56 -5.47
C VAL A 514 6.76 -24.81 -6.01
N LEU A 515 6.69 -24.71 -7.34
CA LEU A 515 5.56 -24.21 -8.09
C LEU A 515 4.82 -25.39 -8.75
N MET A 516 3.49 -25.33 -8.80
CA MET A 516 2.64 -26.26 -9.54
C MET A 516 1.56 -25.50 -10.30
N ASP A 517 1.15 -26.01 -11.46
CA ASP A 517 -0.08 -25.57 -12.11
C ASP A 517 -1.30 -26.06 -11.31
N PHE A 518 -2.36 -25.25 -11.29
CA PHE A 518 -3.62 -25.52 -10.62
C PHE A 518 -4.79 -25.28 -11.58
N ASP A 519 -5.64 -26.29 -11.75
CA ASP A 519 -6.89 -26.19 -12.48
C ASP A 519 -8.06 -26.15 -11.49
N ALA A 520 -8.67 -24.97 -11.34
CA ALA A 520 -9.80 -24.76 -10.44
C ALA A 520 -11.07 -25.52 -10.86
N ALA A 521 -11.23 -25.89 -12.14
CA ALA A 521 -12.40 -26.64 -12.59
C ALA A 521 -12.35 -28.11 -12.15
N THR A 522 -11.15 -28.68 -12.03
CA THR A 522 -10.93 -30.09 -11.71
C THR A 522 -10.23 -30.31 -10.36
N ASN A 523 -9.80 -29.25 -9.69
CA ASN A 523 -8.96 -29.27 -8.48
C ASN A 523 -7.67 -30.09 -8.68
N ALA A 524 -7.11 -30.07 -9.90
CA ALA A 524 -5.93 -30.82 -10.25
C ALA A 524 -4.67 -29.96 -10.07
N PHE A 525 -3.63 -30.57 -9.49
CA PHE A 525 -2.29 -29.99 -9.39
C PHE A 525 -1.35 -30.74 -10.34
N ALA A 526 -0.59 -30.02 -11.15
CA ALA A 526 0.28 -30.62 -12.15
C ALA A 526 1.64 -29.92 -12.25
N ASN A 527 2.54 -30.51 -13.04
CA ASN A 527 3.82 -29.91 -13.47
C ASN A 527 4.66 -29.32 -12.31
N PRO A 528 5.07 -30.13 -11.31
CA PRO A 528 5.89 -29.62 -10.22
C PRO A 528 7.24 -29.12 -10.71
N LEU A 529 7.55 -27.86 -10.36
CA LEU A 529 8.79 -27.17 -10.68
C LEU A 529 9.46 -26.69 -9.39
N VAL A 530 10.69 -27.13 -9.14
CA VAL A 530 11.53 -26.56 -8.06
C VAL A 530 12.11 -25.25 -8.56
N VAL A 531 11.68 -24.13 -7.98
CA VAL A 531 12.14 -22.78 -8.36
C VAL A 531 13.27 -22.28 -7.44
N VAL A 532 13.38 -22.81 -6.22
CA VAL A 532 14.50 -22.52 -5.31
C VAL A 532 15.01 -23.82 -4.72
N ASP A 533 16.34 -24.01 -4.74
CA ASP A 533 17.03 -25.16 -4.17
C ASP A 533 18.20 -24.73 -3.28
N ASN A 534 18.00 -24.85 -1.96
CA ASN A 534 19.04 -24.59 -0.96
C ASN A 534 19.77 -25.87 -0.50
N THR A 535 19.75 -26.96 -1.28
CA THR A 535 20.51 -28.18 -0.97
C THR A 535 21.99 -27.85 -0.85
N GLY A 536 22.63 -28.37 0.20
CA GLY A 536 24.05 -28.09 0.47
C GLY A 536 24.29 -26.84 1.30
N GLN A 537 23.28 -25.98 1.50
CA GLN A 537 23.31 -24.94 2.53
C GLN A 537 23.01 -25.54 3.91
N PRO A 538 23.34 -24.83 5.02
CA PRO A 538 22.91 -25.23 6.36
C PRO A 538 21.42 -25.59 6.38
N ALA A 539 21.05 -26.62 7.15
CA ALA A 539 19.68 -27.15 7.13
C ALA A 539 18.60 -26.10 7.49
N GLU A 540 18.97 -25.04 8.20
CA GLU A 540 18.14 -23.88 8.55
C GLU A 540 17.96 -22.86 7.42
N THR A 541 18.76 -22.95 6.35
CA THR A 541 18.60 -22.12 5.16
C THR A 541 17.42 -22.64 4.34
N ARG A 542 16.28 -21.95 4.43
CA ARG A 542 15.00 -22.44 3.90
C ARG A 542 14.18 -21.31 3.25
N PRO A 543 13.60 -21.54 2.06
CA PRO A 543 12.66 -20.60 1.48
C PRO A 543 11.24 -20.88 2.00
N GLY A 544 10.39 -19.85 2.05
CA GLY A 544 8.97 -19.97 2.33
C GLY A 544 8.27 -18.63 2.27
N TRP A 545 7.01 -18.57 2.71
CA TRP A 545 6.17 -17.38 2.66
C TRP A 545 6.21 -16.69 1.30
N ALA A 546 6.05 -17.48 0.24
CA ALA A 546 6.10 -16.98 -1.12
C ALA A 546 4.82 -16.22 -1.50
N ALA A 547 4.95 -15.27 -2.43
CA ALA A 547 3.87 -14.55 -3.05
C ALA A 547 4.22 -14.22 -4.51
N PHE A 548 3.23 -14.27 -5.39
CA PHE A 548 3.39 -13.95 -6.80
C PHE A 548 3.32 -12.44 -7.06
N PHE A 549 4.07 -11.99 -8.06
CA PHE A 549 3.85 -10.68 -8.68
C PHE A 549 2.58 -10.71 -9.55
N PRO A 550 2.03 -9.54 -9.93
CA PRO A 550 0.90 -9.44 -10.84
C PRO A 550 1.09 -10.17 -12.19
N ASP A 551 2.34 -10.39 -12.61
CA ASP A 551 2.67 -11.12 -13.84
C ASP A 551 2.43 -12.65 -13.77
N GLY A 552 2.24 -13.21 -12.57
CA GLY A 552 2.09 -14.65 -12.34
C GLY A 552 3.35 -15.49 -12.62
N LYS A 553 4.50 -14.86 -12.86
CA LYS A 553 5.78 -15.48 -13.23
C LYS A 553 6.88 -15.23 -12.21
N THR A 554 6.87 -14.05 -11.60
CA THR A 554 7.83 -13.68 -10.56
C THR A 554 7.26 -14.03 -9.19
N VAL A 555 8.09 -14.64 -8.35
CA VAL A 555 7.76 -15.01 -6.97
C VAL A 555 8.73 -14.33 -6.03
N VAL A 556 8.22 -13.53 -5.09
CA VAL A 556 8.97 -13.02 -3.94
C VAL A 556 8.78 -13.94 -2.75
N TYR A 557 9.81 -14.11 -1.92
CA TYR A 557 9.77 -15.05 -0.81
C TYR A 557 10.70 -14.67 0.36
N HIS A 558 10.36 -15.19 1.53
CA HIS A 558 11.19 -15.15 2.73
C HIS A 558 12.31 -16.20 2.58
N GLN A 559 13.57 -15.76 2.59
CA GLN A 559 14.74 -16.63 2.62
C GLN A 559 15.33 -16.68 4.03
N GLN A 560 14.99 -17.73 4.79
CA GLN A 560 15.51 -17.93 6.14
C GLN A 560 17.01 -18.27 6.05
N THR A 561 17.81 -17.66 6.93
CA THR A 561 19.25 -17.92 7.07
C THR A 561 19.59 -18.53 8.42
N ALA A 562 18.81 -18.22 9.46
CA ALA A 562 18.94 -18.85 10.78
C ALA A 562 17.56 -19.03 11.41
N ALA A 563 17.32 -20.18 12.04
CA ALA A 563 16.11 -20.38 12.83
C ALA A 563 16.23 -19.66 14.18
N GLY A 564 15.09 -19.19 14.71
CA GLY A 564 15.03 -18.74 16.10
C GLY A 564 15.16 -19.90 17.08
N VAL A 565 15.09 -19.61 18.38
CA VAL A 565 15.13 -20.63 19.44
C VAL A 565 14.00 -21.68 19.32
N ASP A 566 12.93 -21.38 18.59
CA ASP A 566 11.87 -22.35 18.28
C ASP A 566 12.35 -23.53 17.39
N GLY A 567 13.51 -23.41 16.75
CA GLY A 567 14.11 -24.46 15.92
C GLY A 567 13.58 -24.49 14.49
N ASN A 568 14.01 -25.52 13.74
CA ASN A 568 13.90 -25.58 12.28
C ASN A 568 12.90 -26.63 11.75
N THR A 569 11.88 -26.98 12.53
CA THR A 569 10.93 -28.06 12.18
C THR A 569 9.58 -27.56 11.67
N LEU A 570 9.27 -26.28 11.89
CA LEU A 570 7.98 -25.69 11.53
C LEU A 570 7.98 -25.19 10.08
N GLY A 571 6.83 -25.32 9.41
CA GLY A 571 6.64 -24.88 8.02
C GLY A 571 6.41 -23.38 7.85
N ASP A 572 6.01 -22.72 8.93
CA ASP A 572 5.69 -21.30 8.99
C ASP A 572 6.89 -20.41 9.33
N LEU A 573 8.12 -20.95 9.35
CA LEU A 573 9.38 -20.20 9.44
C LEU A 573 9.31 -19.01 10.43
N ARG A 574 9.15 -19.33 11.72
CA ARG A 574 8.82 -18.37 12.78
C ARG A 574 9.75 -17.14 12.77
N THR A 575 9.16 -15.95 12.86
CA THR A 575 9.87 -14.66 12.80
C THR A 575 10.23 -14.07 14.17
N ARG A 576 10.52 -14.93 15.16
CA ARG A 576 10.76 -14.54 16.57
C ARG A 576 12.01 -15.20 17.14
N LYS A 577 12.39 -14.78 18.35
CA LYS A 577 13.50 -15.36 19.14
C LYS A 577 14.82 -15.52 18.35
N GLY A 578 15.23 -14.48 17.63
CA GLY A 578 16.51 -14.47 16.91
C GLY A 578 16.48 -15.06 15.49
N ALA A 579 15.32 -15.47 14.97
CA ALA A 579 15.20 -15.93 13.59
C ALA A 579 15.66 -14.84 12.60
N LYS A 580 16.42 -15.23 11.57
CA LYS A 580 16.97 -14.32 10.56
C LYS A 580 16.52 -14.70 9.16
N ALA A 581 16.20 -13.69 8.38
CA ALA A 581 15.82 -13.83 6.99
C ALA A 581 15.94 -12.52 6.21
N TYR A 582 16.03 -12.66 4.90
CA TYR A 582 15.91 -11.56 3.96
C TYR A 582 14.87 -11.91 2.89
N ILE A 583 14.44 -10.90 2.14
CA ILE A 583 13.51 -11.08 1.03
C ILE A 583 14.30 -11.35 -0.25
N ALA A 584 13.90 -12.35 -1.02
CA ALA A 584 14.46 -12.68 -2.32
C ALA A 584 13.34 -12.87 -3.34
N MET A 585 13.71 -12.85 -4.63
CA MET A 585 12.78 -13.20 -5.70
C MET A 585 13.37 -14.23 -6.65
N VAL A 586 12.50 -14.91 -7.37
CA VAL A 586 12.83 -15.82 -8.47
C VAL A 586 11.80 -15.66 -9.58
N ARG A 587 12.22 -15.83 -10.83
CA ARG A 587 11.33 -15.92 -11.98
C ARG A 587 11.29 -17.35 -12.50
N ASP A 588 10.12 -17.82 -12.89
CA ASP A 588 9.95 -19.16 -13.46
C ASP A 588 10.34 -19.24 -14.95
N ASP A 589 10.56 -18.09 -15.60
CA ASP A 589 11.00 -17.97 -16.99
C ASP A 589 12.51 -17.84 -17.17
N GLY A 590 13.29 -17.81 -16.08
CA GLY A 590 14.76 -17.90 -16.12
C GLY A 590 15.46 -17.18 -14.95
N GLY A 591 16.80 -17.27 -14.95
CA GLY A 591 17.65 -16.63 -13.94
C GLY A 591 17.79 -17.42 -12.64
N ALA A 592 18.83 -17.09 -11.86
CA ALA A 592 18.98 -17.61 -10.49
C ALA A 592 18.12 -16.77 -9.52
N PRO A 593 17.68 -17.35 -8.38
CA PRO A 593 17.07 -16.56 -7.32
C PRO A 593 18.01 -15.42 -6.86
N VAL A 594 17.45 -14.24 -6.67
CA VAL A 594 18.21 -13.02 -6.36
C VAL A 594 17.69 -12.38 -5.06
N PRO A 595 18.57 -12.01 -4.12
CA PRO A 595 18.19 -11.17 -2.98
C PRO A 595 17.66 -9.82 -3.47
N LEU A 596 16.59 -9.32 -2.85
CA LEU A 596 16.12 -7.95 -3.07
C LEU A 596 16.91 -7.00 -2.15
N ASP A 597 18.18 -6.78 -2.47
CA ASP A 597 19.14 -6.08 -1.62
C ASP A 597 18.68 -4.67 -1.27
N GLN A 598 18.16 -3.91 -2.24
CA GLN A 598 17.63 -2.57 -2.00
C GLN A 598 16.44 -2.60 -1.03
N LEU A 599 15.45 -3.48 -1.23
CA LEU A 599 14.35 -3.67 -0.26
C LEU A 599 14.88 -4.05 1.14
N ASN A 600 15.88 -4.95 1.19
CA ASN A 600 16.44 -5.45 2.43
C ASN A 600 17.29 -4.45 3.20
N GLY A 601 17.71 -3.34 2.59
CA GLY A 601 18.54 -2.34 3.28
C GLY A 601 19.98 -2.21 2.78
N LYS A 602 20.27 -2.67 1.56
CA LYS A 602 21.62 -2.68 0.99
C LYS A 602 21.65 -2.05 -0.41
N ASP A 603 22.65 -1.20 -0.66
CA ASP A 603 22.98 -0.68 -1.99
C ASP A 603 24.41 -1.10 -2.37
N ALA A 604 24.55 -1.88 -3.43
CA ALA A 604 25.83 -2.43 -3.89
C ALA A 604 26.65 -3.09 -2.75
N GLY A 605 25.97 -3.83 -1.88
CA GLY A 605 26.56 -4.51 -0.70
C GLY A 605 26.76 -3.61 0.54
N ASN A 606 26.60 -2.29 0.43
CA ASN A 606 26.67 -1.39 1.58
C ASN A 606 25.33 -1.31 2.30
N VAL A 607 25.33 -1.45 3.63
CA VAL A 607 24.11 -1.30 4.43
C VAL A 607 23.79 0.19 4.58
N TYR A 608 22.64 0.61 4.08
CA TYR A 608 22.15 1.99 4.24
C TYR A 608 21.23 2.15 5.46
N LEU A 609 20.78 1.05 6.07
CA LEU A 609 19.94 1.11 7.28
C LEU A 609 20.71 1.75 8.45
N PRO A 610 20.05 2.61 9.26
CA PRO A 610 20.68 3.17 10.44
C PRO A 610 20.99 2.07 11.47
N LYS A 611 22.01 2.31 12.29
CA LYS A 611 22.31 1.54 13.49
C LYS A 611 22.47 2.49 14.67
N LEU A 612 22.25 2.00 15.88
CA LEU A 612 22.43 2.80 17.09
C LEU A 612 23.93 2.98 17.38
N ALA A 613 24.29 4.18 17.86
CA ALA A 613 25.65 4.45 18.32
C ALA A 613 26.02 3.62 19.57
N GLN A 614 25.03 3.28 20.40
CA GLN A 614 25.17 2.46 21.59
C GLN A 614 24.03 1.42 21.65
N PRO A 615 24.32 0.15 22.00
CA PRO A 615 23.30 -0.87 22.15
C PRO A 615 22.29 -0.53 23.26
N VAL A 616 21.02 -0.84 23.05
CA VAL A 616 19.97 -0.71 24.07
C VAL A 616 19.80 -2.04 24.80
N ALA A 617 20.18 -2.10 26.08
CA ALA A 617 19.99 -3.29 26.90
C ALA A 617 18.57 -3.31 27.50
N MET A 618 17.76 -4.31 27.13
CA MET A 618 16.42 -4.52 27.70
C MET A 618 16.20 -5.96 28.13
N THR A 619 15.43 -6.15 29.21
CA THR A 619 14.89 -7.47 29.57
C THR A 619 13.59 -7.69 28.83
N CYS A 620 13.57 -8.72 27.97
CA CYS A 620 12.45 -9.07 27.11
C CYS A 620 12.28 -10.60 27.14
N THR A 621 11.37 -11.10 27.99
CA THR A 621 11.22 -12.54 28.31
C THR A 621 9.79 -13.07 28.14
N GLY A 622 9.00 -12.50 27.25
CA GLY A 622 7.55 -12.78 27.13
C GLY A 622 7.19 -14.24 26.84
N ASP A 623 8.11 -15.02 26.27
CA ASP A 623 7.94 -16.45 25.94
C ASP A 623 9.00 -17.34 26.61
N GLY A 624 9.55 -16.87 27.74
CA GLY A 624 10.56 -17.59 28.53
C GLY A 624 11.98 -17.54 27.97
N THR A 625 12.19 -16.92 26.80
CA THR A 625 13.51 -16.69 26.21
C THR A 625 13.89 -15.23 26.34
N GLN A 626 15.08 -14.93 26.86
CA GLN A 626 15.60 -13.57 26.90
C GLN A 626 16.10 -13.15 25.52
N VAL A 627 15.44 -12.16 24.90
CA VAL A 627 15.73 -11.73 23.52
C VAL A 627 16.24 -10.28 23.41
N GLY A 628 16.23 -9.51 24.50
CA GLY A 628 16.59 -8.09 24.43
C GLY A 628 18.08 -7.79 24.26
N GLY A 629 18.95 -8.81 24.28
CA GLY A 629 20.37 -8.68 23.90
C GLY A 629 20.65 -8.98 22.43
N ILE A 630 19.66 -9.47 21.67
CA ILE A 630 19.85 -9.87 20.26
C ILE A 630 19.81 -8.64 19.38
N ASN A 631 20.90 -8.36 18.65
CA ASN A 631 21.01 -7.23 17.73
C ASN A 631 20.59 -5.89 18.39
N ALA A 632 21.04 -5.67 19.61
CA ALA A 632 20.62 -4.56 20.47
C ALA A 632 21.07 -3.16 19.96
N ASP A 633 21.96 -3.12 18.98
CA ASP A 633 22.41 -1.91 18.28
C ASP A 633 21.85 -1.79 16.85
N HIS A 634 21.02 -2.74 16.41
CA HIS A 634 20.46 -2.79 15.06
C HIS A 634 21.48 -2.96 13.92
N GLY A 635 22.68 -3.49 14.21
CA GLY A 635 23.72 -3.74 13.21
C GLY A 635 23.39 -4.81 12.16
N ASP A 636 22.38 -5.66 12.39
CA ASP A 636 22.01 -6.79 11.54
C ASP A 636 20.58 -6.70 10.96
N ASP A 637 19.98 -5.50 10.93
CA ASP A 637 18.59 -5.29 10.52
C ASP A 637 18.29 -5.73 9.07
N VAL A 638 19.32 -5.76 8.21
CA VAL A 638 19.20 -6.26 6.82
C VAL A 638 18.84 -7.73 6.73
N ASN A 639 19.04 -8.50 7.80
CA ASN A 639 18.71 -9.91 7.91
C ASN A 639 17.46 -10.14 8.79
N LEU A 640 16.62 -9.12 8.98
CA LEU A 640 15.39 -9.18 9.77
C LEU A 640 14.16 -8.77 8.95
N ASN A 641 14.03 -9.31 7.73
CA ASN A 641 12.94 -9.06 6.80
C ASN A 641 12.21 -10.37 6.44
N TYR A 642 10.88 -10.39 6.54
CA TYR A 642 10.12 -11.63 6.56
C TYR A 642 8.74 -11.50 5.89
N GLU A 643 8.18 -12.66 5.54
CA GLU A 643 6.75 -12.85 5.26
C GLU A 643 6.18 -11.87 4.19
N PRO A 644 6.81 -11.74 3.01
CA PRO A 644 6.36 -10.78 2.00
C PRO A 644 5.00 -11.18 1.41
N THR A 645 4.23 -10.18 0.98
CA THR A 645 3.10 -10.32 0.05
C THR A 645 3.15 -9.17 -0.97
N VAL A 646 2.38 -9.29 -2.04
CA VAL A 646 2.43 -8.36 -3.18
C VAL A 646 1.03 -7.88 -3.50
N ASN A 647 0.89 -6.59 -3.84
CA ASN A 647 -0.35 -6.08 -4.41
C ASN A 647 -0.66 -6.86 -5.71
N PRO A 648 -1.86 -7.48 -5.84
CA PRO A 648 -2.23 -8.24 -7.05
C PRO A 648 -2.38 -7.36 -8.30
N ILE A 649 -2.44 -6.03 -8.15
CA ILE A 649 -2.48 -5.06 -9.24
C ILE A 649 -1.18 -4.27 -9.24
N ALA A 650 -0.53 -4.21 -10.41
CA ALA A 650 0.64 -3.38 -10.60
C ALA A 650 0.25 -1.93 -10.85
N SER A 651 1.04 -0.98 -10.33
CA SER A 651 0.73 0.45 -10.43
C SER A 651 2.00 1.26 -10.64
N GLY A 652 1.97 2.18 -11.61
CA GLY A 652 3.07 3.08 -11.93
C GLY A 652 4.32 2.40 -12.48
N GLY A 653 4.21 1.17 -13.00
CA GLY A 653 5.35 0.38 -13.50
C GLY A 653 6.02 -0.51 -12.44
N TYR A 654 5.42 -0.64 -11.26
CA TYR A 654 5.99 -1.41 -10.15
C TYR A 654 5.04 -2.48 -9.63
N ALA A 655 5.63 -3.60 -9.20
CA ALA A 655 5.03 -4.49 -8.22
C ALA A 655 5.29 -3.92 -6.82
N TRP A 656 4.28 -3.91 -5.97
CA TRP A 656 4.37 -3.33 -4.62
C TRP A 656 4.39 -4.44 -3.57
N VAL A 657 5.52 -4.57 -2.88
CA VAL A 657 5.77 -5.64 -1.91
C VAL A 657 5.60 -5.08 -0.50
N VAL A 658 4.67 -5.63 0.27
CA VAL A 658 4.58 -5.39 1.72
C VAL A 658 5.25 -6.55 2.46
N PHE A 659 6.06 -6.24 3.47
CA PHE A 659 6.80 -7.25 4.23
C PHE A 659 6.93 -6.84 5.69
N THR A 660 7.17 -7.83 6.55
CA THR A 660 7.47 -7.59 7.95
C THR A 660 8.96 -7.30 8.09
N SER A 661 9.32 -6.21 8.75
CA SER A 661 10.70 -5.96 9.15
C SER A 661 10.79 -5.73 10.64
N ARG A 662 11.96 -6.01 11.22
CA ARG A 662 12.33 -5.56 12.56
C ARG A 662 13.38 -4.45 12.53
N ARG A 663 13.57 -3.81 11.37
CA ARG A 663 14.46 -2.67 11.24
C ARG A 663 13.98 -1.49 12.07
N MET A 664 14.89 -0.61 12.47
CA MET A 664 14.49 0.64 13.10
C MET A 664 13.59 1.47 12.18
N TYR A 665 12.54 2.07 12.76
CA TYR A 665 11.83 3.17 12.11
C TYR A 665 12.55 4.48 12.50
N GLY A 666 13.69 4.74 11.83
CA GLY A 666 14.59 5.85 12.16
C GLY A 666 14.89 5.95 13.65
N ASN A 667 14.55 7.07 14.27
CA ASN A 667 14.68 7.32 15.71
C ASN A 667 13.35 7.16 16.50
N VAL A 668 12.30 6.60 15.87
CA VAL A 668 10.98 6.34 16.49
C VAL A 668 10.91 4.97 17.16
N ALA A 669 11.30 3.90 16.45
CA ALA A 669 11.24 2.52 16.95
C ALA A 669 12.66 1.95 17.05
N THR A 670 13.26 2.02 18.25
CA THR A 670 14.70 1.79 18.47
C THR A 670 15.01 0.77 19.57
N ILE A 671 13.98 0.16 20.18
CA ILE A 671 14.21 -0.93 21.15
C ILE A 671 14.69 -2.19 20.41
N PRO A 672 15.38 -3.14 21.08
CA PRO A 672 15.93 -4.31 20.42
C PRO A 672 14.90 -5.08 19.58
N PRO A 673 15.31 -5.59 18.40
CA PRO A 673 14.39 -6.00 17.34
C PRO A 673 13.38 -7.06 17.73
N PHE A 674 13.68 -7.90 18.72
CA PHE A 674 12.81 -8.99 19.18
C PHE A 674 11.98 -8.65 20.43
N CYS A 675 12.10 -7.43 20.98
CA CYS A 675 11.32 -6.92 22.10
C CYS A 675 9.92 -6.45 21.64
N SER A 676 9.10 -7.37 21.12
CA SER A 676 7.77 -7.07 20.56
C SER A 676 6.62 -7.85 21.21
N ASP A 677 6.89 -8.58 22.29
CA ASP A 677 5.87 -9.32 23.03
C ASP A 677 5.42 -8.50 24.26
N PRO A 678 4.14 -8.09 24.35
CA PRO A 678 3.60 -7.34 25.49
C PRO A 678 3.82 -8.00 26.85
N ARG A 679 4.03 -9.33 26.88
CA ARG A 679 4.28 -10.10 28.12
C ARG A 679 5.70 -9.98 28.64
N GLY A 680 6.63 -9.54 27.78
CA GLY A 680 8.04 -9.34 28.15
C GLY A 680 8.45 -7.88 28.19
N VAL A 681 7.67 -6.99 27.58
CA VAL A 681 8.03 -5.58 27.37
C VAL A 681 6.80 -4.71 27.53
N ASN A 682 6.96 -3.56 28.19
CA ASN A 682 5.89 -2.57 28.28
C ASN A 682 5.69 -1.85 26.93
N LEU A 683 4.87 -2.43 26.07
CA LEU A 683 4.46 -1.85 24.79
C LEU A 683 3.33 -0.81 24.92
N PHE A 684 3.19 -0.17 26.09
CA PHE A 684 2.39 1.06 26.22
C PHE A 684 3.26 2.31 26.22
N THR A 685 4.56 2.15 26.45
CA THR A 685 5.53 3.24 26.51
C THR A 685 6.74 3.01 25.60
N ASN A 686 6.95 1.78 25.11
CA ASN A 686 8.04 1.44 24.20
C ASN A 686 7.49 1.11 22.81
N ILE A 687 7.96 1.81 21.79
CA ILE A 687 7.61 1.56 20.39
C ILE A 687 8.48 0.42 19.86
N THR A 688 7.84 -0.66 19.42
CA THR A 688 8.54 -1.85 18.92
C THR A 688 8.87 -1.76 17.42
N PRO A 689 10.02 -2.26 16.96
CA PRO A 689 10.41 -2.19 15.55
C PRO A 689 9.76 -3.27 14.66
N LYS A 690 9.00 -4.22 15.21
CA LYS A 690 8.27 -5.22 14.41
C LYS A 690 7.11 -4.54 13.67
N LYS A 691 7.32 -4.21 12.40
CA LYS A 691 6.45 -3.34 11.59
C LYS A 691 6.34 -3.82 10.16
N LEU A 692 5.30 -3.32 9.48
CA LEU A 692 5.16 -3.49 8.04
C LEU A 692 5.91 -2.39 7.29
N TRP A 693 6.56 -2.79 6.22
CA TRP A 693 7.29 -1.93 5.30
C TRP A 693 6.86 -2.25 3.87
N VAL A 694 6.95 -1.27 2.99
CA VAL A 694 6.58 -1.38 1.58
C VAL A 694 7.76 -0.99 0.71
N ALA A 695 8.00 -1.74 -0.35
CA ALA A 695 8.97 -1.41 -1.38
C ALA A 695 8.36 -1.60 -2.77
N ALA A 696 8.78 -0.74 -3.71
CA ALA A 696 8.55 -0.95 -5.13
C ALA A 696 9.57 -1.94 -5.69
N VAL A 697 9.15 -2.74 -6.67
CA VAL A 697 10.01 -3.60 -7.48
C VAL A 697 9.64 -3.39 -8.95
N ASP A 698 10.63 -3.13 -9.79
CA ASP A 698 10.43 -2.89 -11.22
C ASP A 698 9.78 -4.10 -11.89
N LEU A 699 8.66 -3.89 -12.58
CA LEU A 699 7.94 -4.97 -13.29
C LEU A 699 8.77 -5.56 -14.43
N ASN A 700 9.57 -4.73 -15.08
CA ASN A 700 10.41 -5.09 -16.21
C ASN A 700 11.83 -5.54 -15.80
N SER A 701 12.08 -5.78 -14.50
CA SER A 701 13.38 -6.22 -14.01
C SER A 701 13.81 -7.53 -14.69
N PRO A 702 15.01 -7.59 -15.29
CA PRO A 702 15.50 -8.80 -15.93
C PRO A 702 15.66 -9.96 -14.94
N ALA A 703 15.56 -11.18 -15.46
CA ALA A 703 15.80 -12.38 -14.67
C ALA A 703 17.19 -12.40 -14.00
N GLY A 704 17.20 -12.67 -12.68
CA GLY A 704 18.42 -12.70 -11.87
C GLY A 704 19.00 -11.34 -11.49
N VAL A 705 18.28 -10.24 -11.75
CA VAL A 705 18.68 -8.87 -11.39
C VAL A 705 17.80 -8.38 -10.24
N ASP A 706 18.37 -7.69 -9.26
CA ASP A 706 17.58 -7.00 -8.23
C ASP A 706 16.93 -5.73 -8.81
N GLY A 707 15.62 -5.77 -9.00
CA GLY A 707 14.80 -4.61 -9.41
C GLY A 707 14.12 -3.90 -8.24
N SER A 708 14.49 -4.19 -7.00
CA SER A 708 13.85 -3.57 -5.84
C SER A 708 14.39 -2.17 -5.54
N HIS A 709 13.59 -1.39 -4.82
CA HIS A 709 13.95 -0.06 -4.33
C HIS A 709 13.93 0.00 -2.80
N PRO A 710 14.60 1.00 -2.19
CA PRO A 710 14.56 1.19 -0.75
C PRO A 710 13.14 1.26 -0.19
N ALA A 711 12.89 0.53 0.89
CA ALA A 711 11.56 0.41 1.49
C ALA A 711 11.18 1.60 2.37
N PHE A 712 9.90 1.97 2.38
CA PHE A 712 9.31 2.92 3.32
C PHE A 712 8.42 2.24 4.36
N TYR A 713 8.25 2.88 5.52
CA TYR A 713 7.37 2.44 6.59
C TYR A 713 5.91 2.52 6.14
N LEU A 714 5.14 1.43 6.25
CA LEU A 714 3.72 1.47 5.92
C LEU A 714 2.99 2.41 6.90
N PRO A 715 2.34 3.50 6.46
CA PRO A 715 1.62 4.38 7.38
C PRO A 715 0.40 3.71 8.01
N ALA A 716 -0.33 4.43 8.86
CA ALA A 716 -1.60 4.00 9.48
C ALA A 716 -1.52 2.88 10.56
N GLN A 717 -0.45 2.08 10.62
CA GLN A 717 -0.32 1.01 11.63
C GLN A 717 -0.19 1.52 13.07
N GLU A 718 -0.65 0.72 14.04
CA GLU A 718 -0.39 0.96 15.47
C GLU A 718 1.12 0.96 15.74
N LEU A 719 1.64 2.05 16.31
CA LEU A 719 3.07 2.17 16.64
C LEU A 719 3.51 1.28 17.80
N LEU A 720 2.66 1.14 18.81
CA LEU A 720 2.98 0.40 20.01
C LEU A 720 2.87 -1.13 19.83
N ALA A 721 2.01 -1.59 18.92
CA ALA A 721 1.80 -3.02 18.67
C ALA A 721 2.82 -3.61 17.69
N GLY A 722 3.18 -4.88 17.86
CA GLY A 722 4.00 -5.60 16.89
C GLY A 722 3.16 -6.04 15.69
N ASN A 723 3.42 -5.46 14.52
CA ASN A 723 2.66 -5.70 13.30
C ASN A 723 3.44 -6.62 12.36
N ALA A 724 2.76 -7.59 11.74
CA ALA A 724 3.37 -8.59 10.89
C ALA A 724 2.39 -9.12 9.85
N ARG A 725 2.93 -9.83 8.84
CA ARG A 725 2.18 -10.53 7.81
C ARG A 725 1.06 -9.69 7.20
N GLY A 726 1.42 -8.61 6.52
CA GLY A 726 0.47 -7.85 5.72
C GLY A 726 0.08 -8.60 4.45
N PHE A 727 -1.20 -8.63 4.11
CA PHE A 727 -1.75 -9.08 2.83
C PHE A 727 -2.30 -7.87 2.10
N TRP A 728 -1.63 -7.47 1.02
CA TRP A 728 -2.15 -6.45 0.12
C TRP A 728 -3.10 -7.08 -0.88
N VAL A 729 -4.35 -6.65 -0.87
CA VAL A 729 -5.41 -7.19 -1.70
C VAL A 729 -6.25 -6.03 -2.27
N GLN A 730 -7.07 -6.33 -3.29
CA GLN A 730 -8.06 -5.37 -3.75
C GLN A 730 -9.06 -5.05 -2.62
N GLU A 731 -9.70 -3.88 -2.70
CA GLU A 731 -10.87 -3.65 -1.88
C GLU A 731 -12.07 -4.39 -2.48
N PRO A 732 -13.06 -4.81 -1.66
CA PRO A 732 -14.36 -5.20 -2.19
C PRO A 732 -14.89 -4.10 -3.13
N CYS A 733 -15.22 -4.49 -4.35
CA CYS A 733 -15.52 -3.55 -5.41
C CYS A 733 -16.72 -2.65 -5.09
N ARG A 734 -16.71 -1.43 -5.64
CA ARG A 734 -17.75 -0.43 -5.51
C ARG A 734 -18.75 -0.57 -6.66
N ALA A 735 -20.03 -0.41 -6.35
CA ALA A 735 -21.12 -0.47 -7.33
C ALA A 735 -21.11 0.76 -8.26
N ASP A 736 -21.75 0.63 -9.42
CA ASP A 736 -21.87 1.74 -10.38
C ASP A 736 -22.51 2.99 -9.76
N GLY A 737 -22.02 4.16 -10.14
CA GLY A 737 -22.39 5.46 -9.58
C GLY A 737 -21.70 5.81 -8.25
N ALA A 738 -21.01 4.86 -7.61
CA ALA A 738 -20.19 5.18 -6.43
C ALA A 738 -18.91 5.90 -6.84
N GLY A 739 -18.43 6.84 -6.01
CA GLY A 739 -17.18 7.55 -6.26
C GLY A 739 -15.98 6.61 -6.33
N CYS A 740 -15.06 6.88 -7.25
CA CYS A 740 -13.85 6.10 -7.47
C CYS A 740 -12.66 6.99 -7.82
N GLU A 741 -11.46 6.41 -7.79
CA GLU A 741 -10.23 7.03 -8.28
C GLU A 741 -9.66 6.31 -9.51
N SER A 742 -9.96 5.02 -9.66
CA SER A 742 -9.49 4.14 -10.73
C SER A 742 -10.43 2.93 -10.85
N GLY A 743 -10.46 2.29 -12.02
CA GLY A 743 -11.40 1.23 -12.34
C GLY A 743 -11.26 -0.05 -11.51
N ASP A 744 -10.09 -0.32 -10.95
CA ASP A 744 -9.86 -1.45 -10.04
C ASP A 744 -10.64 -1.36 -8.72
N GLN A 745 -11.16 -0.18 -8.38
CA GLN A 745 -12.09 0.00 -7.28
C GLN A 745 -13.54 -0.37 -7.65
N CYS A 746 -13.84 -0.57 -8.92
CA CYS A 746 -15.19 -0.67 -9.46
C CYS A 746 -15.53 -2.10 -9.87
N CYS A 747 -16.77 -2.55 -9.59
CA CYS A 747 -17.16 -3.93 -9.88
C CYS A 747 -17.11 -4.27 -11.38
N ASN A 748 -17.39 -3.30 -12.24
CA ASN A 748 -17.28 -3.45 -13.68
C ASN A 748 -15.90 -3.07 -14.24
N GLY A 749 -15.01 -2.52 -13.41
CA GLY A 749 -13.62 -2.27 -13.75
C GLY A 749 -13.33 -0.91 -14.37
N TYR A 750 -14.26 0.04 -14.36
CA TYR A 750 -14.08 1.36 -14.98
C TYR A 750 -14.46 2.50 -14.05
N CYS A 751 -13.62 3.54 -14.04
CA CYS A 751 -13.83 4.75 -13.26
C CYS A 751 -13.88 5.97 -14.19
N SER A 752 -15.07 6.50 -14.41
CA SER A 752 -15.35 7.50 -15.44
C SER A 752 -15.92 8.79 -14.84
N PRO A 753 -15.77 9.94 -15.51
CA PRO A 753 -16.45 11.17 -15.10
C PRO A 753 -17.96 10.95 -14.93
N ASP A 754 -18.51 11.52 -13.86
CA ASP A 754 -19.93 11.47 -13.56
C ASP A 754 -20.76 12.03 -14.72
N PRO A 755 -21.64 11.22 -15.35
CA PRO A 755 -22.52 11.65 -16.43
C PRO A 755 -23.41 12.84 -16.06
N MET A 756 -23.64 13.08 -14.77
CA MET A 756 -24.44 14.19 -14.26
C MET A 756 -23.67 15.51 -14.11
N GLY A 757 -22.41 15.56 -14.54
CA GLY A 757 -21.67 16.82 -14.74
C GLY A 757 -20.97 17.40 -13.51
N SER A 758 -20.74 16.60 -12.46
CA SER A 758 -20.04 17.05 -11.24
C SER A 758 -18.52 17.11 -11.37
N GLY A 759 -17.94 16.54 -12.44
CA GLY A 759 -16.49 16.41 -12.63
C GLY A 759 -15.81 15.41 -11.67
N ALA A 760 -16.58 14.79 -10.76
CA ALA A 760 -16.14 13.67 -9.93
C ALA A 760 -16.08 12.39 -10.77
N LEU A 761 -15.20 11.46 -10.41
CA LEU A 761 -15.17 10.14 -11.03
C LEU A 761 -16.08 9.17 -10.27
N VAL A 762 -16.84 8.38 -11.02
CA VAL A 762 -17.77 7.36 -10.51
C VAL A 762 -17.57 6.04 -11.25
N CYS A 763 -17.86 4.94 -10.57
CA CYS A 763 -17.81 3.61 -11.15
C CYS A 763 -18.86 3.46 -12.25
N GLY A 764 -18.48 2.80 -13.35
CA GLY A 764 -19.36 2.53 -14.46
C GLY A 764 -19.02 1.23 -15.19
N ASP A 765 -19.85 0.89 -16.18
CA ASP A 765 -19.78 -0.33 -16.96
C ASP A 765 -19.03 -0.19 -18.30
N THR A 766 -18.62 1.03 -18.63
CA THR A 766 -17.95 1.38 -19.89
C THR A 766 -16.64 2.12 -19.62
N PRO A 767 -15.62 1.95 -20.49
CA PRO A 767 -14.36 2.67 -20.36
C PRO A 767 -14.56 4.19 -20.36
N PRO A 768 -13.68 4.95 -19.69
CA PRO A 768 -13.72 6.41 -19.73
C PRO A 768 -13.73 6.90 -21.19
N ASN A 769 -14.72 7.72 -21.53
CA ASN A 769 -14.96 8.24 -22.90
C ASN A 769 -15.41 7.21 -23.94
N GLY A 770 -15.77 5.99 -23.52
CA GLY A 770 -16.36 4.96 -24.38
C GLY A 770 -15.43 4.34 -25.43
N MET A 771 -14.10 4.53 -25.31
CA MET A 771 -13.13 4.08 -26.34
C MET A 771 -11.98 3.22 -25.80
N CYS A 772 -11.37 3.59 -24.68
CA CYS A 772 -10.18 2.92 -24.13
C CYS A 772 -10.11 3.05 -22.60
N SER A 773 -9.28 2.23 -21.97
CA SER A 773 -9.08 2.13 -20.53
C SER A 773 -7.87 2.94 -20.05
N ASN A 774 -8.03 3.72 -18.97
CA ASN A 774 -6.91 4.42 -18.34
C ASN A 774 -6.06 3.46 -17.49
N GLU A 775 -4.92 3.93 -17.00
CA GLU A 775 -4.15 3.17 -15.99
C GLU A 775 -5.03 2.85 -14.77
N GLY A 776 -5.02 1.60 -14.33
CA GLY A 776 -5.88 1.07 -13.27
C GLY A 776 -7.28 0.63 -13.73
N ASP A 777 -7.70 0.93 -14.96
CA ASP A 777 -8.95 0.42 -15.51
C ASP A 777 -8.79 -0.98 -16.10
N LYS A 778 -9.90 -1.69 -16.19
CA LYS A 778 -9.99 -3.04 -16.73
C LYS A 778 -9.60 -3.10 -18.21
N CYS A 779 -8.90 -4.16 -18.58
CA CYS A 779 -8.52 -4.47 -19.96
C CYS A 779 -8.50 -5.98 -20.19
N THR A 780 -8.47 -6.37 -21.46
CA THR A 780 -8.20 -7.74 -21.91
C THR A 780 -6.87 -7.82 -22.66
N THR A 781 -6.52 -6.79 -23.41
CA THR A 781 -5.29 -6.68 -24.19
C THR A 781 -4.68 -5.29 -24.07
N ALA A 782 -3.41 -5.14 -24.43
CA ALA A 782 -2.74 -3.83 -24.43
C ALA A 782 -3.42 -2.81 -25.37
N ALA A 783 -4.14 -3.27 -26.41
CA ALA A 783 -4.87 -2.40 -27.33
C ALA A 783 -6.10 -1.73 -26.68
N ASP A 784 -6.57 -2.24 -25.54
CA ASP A 784 -7.67 -1.62 -24.81
C ASP A 784 -7.19 -0.38 -24.03
N CYS A 785 -5.89 -0.26 -23.76
CA CYS A 785 -5.33 0.84 -22.96
C CYS A 785 -5.17 2.13 -23.78
N CYS A 786 -5.53 3.28 -23.19
CA CYS A 786 -5.47 4.57 -23.89
C CYS A 786 -4.02 5.00 -24.23
N SER A 787 -3.06 4.64 -23.38
CA SER A 787 -1.65 4.96 -23.60
C SER A 787 -0.95 3.79 -24.28
N PRO A 788 -0.17 4.02 -25.36
CA PRO A 788 0.64 2.98 -25.99
C PRO A 788 1.83 2.55 -25.11
N ASP A 789 2.15 3.30 -24.05
CA ASP A 789 3.15 2.91 -23.04
C ASP A 789 2.58 1.90 -22.02
N ASN A 790 1.26 1.67 -22.01
CA ASN A 790 0.62 0.75 -21.08
C ASN A 790 0.50 -0.66 -21.68
N ILE A 791 0.58 -1.65 -20.80
CA ILE A 791 0.27 -3.05 -21.06
C ILE A 791 -1.00 -3.45 -20.30
N CYS A 792 -1.64 -4.53 -20.74
CA CYS A 792 -2.70 -5.17 -19.96
C CYS A 792 -2.10 -6.27 -19.10
N LEU A 793 -2.03 -6.06 -17.79
CA LEU A 793 -1.44 -6.99 -16.83
C LEU A 793 -2.48 -7.38 -15.79
N ASN A 794 -2.71 -8.68 -15.63
CA ASN A 794 -3.71 -9.22 -14.70
C ASN A 794 -5.10 -8.57 -14.83
N GLY A 795 -5.49 -8.22 -16.06
CA GLY A 795 -6.80 -7.61 -16.35
C GLY A 795 -6.88 -6.10 -16.14
N PHE A 796 -5.78 -5.41 -15.84
CA PHE A 796 -5.74 -3.96 -15.67
C PHE A 796 -4.64 -3.29 -16.50
N CYS A 797 -4.94 -2.09 -17.01
CA CYS A 797 -3.96 -1.28 -17.72
C CYS A 797 -2.91 -0.73 -16.75
N THR A 798 -1.63 -0.91 -17.07
CA THR A 798 -0.51 -0.45 -16.23
C THR A 798 0.72 -0.20 -17.09
N LEU A 799 1.69 0.58 -16.60
CA LEU A 799 2.97 0.76 -17.29
C LEU A 799 3.78 -0.55 -17.23
N ASP A 800 4.52 -0.87 -18.31
CA ASP A 800 5.34 -2.10 -18.34
C ASP A 800 6.50 -2.12 -17.34
N GLY A 801 6.88 -0.94 -16.85
CA GLY A 801 7.99 -0.69 -15.94
C GLY A 801 8.50 0.74 -16.08
N PRO A 802 9.37 1.20 -15.16
CA PRO A 802 10.17 2.40 -15.41
C PRO A 802 11.05 2.18 -16.65
N LYS A 803 11.06 3.15 -17.56
CA LYS A 803 11.84 3.16 -18.81
C LYS A 803 13.12 3.97 -18.66
#